data_AF-A0A8C7YB98-F1
#
_entry.id   AF-A0A8C7YB98-F1
#
_cell.length_a   1.000
_cell.length_b   1.000
_cell.length_c   1.000
_cell.angle_alpha   90.00
_cell.angle_beta   90.00
_cell.angle_gamma   90.00
#
_symmetry.space_group_name_H-M   'P 1'
#
loop_
_entity.id
_entity.type
_entity.pdbx_description
1 polymer ?
#
loop_
_entity_poly.entity_id
_entity_poly.type
_entity_poly.pdbx_seq_one_letter_code
_entity_poly.pdbx_strand_id
1 'polypeptide(L)'
;MARLLFLIILCTLPSSHLSSFSPFFSGCAIIRPPRDGGIRYRGLTQEQVQILPVDYEIEYICRGNRVIVGPKVRKCLANGTWTDMTLPSTCLLLCPRVWTSLENGRVTANPPGPPVEGTALHYSCHAGFILEGRNISHCTKLGKWDCDPGEATKLLYDLLYTEPIKIVLMPGCSGVSTLVAEAARMWNLIVLSYGSSSPALSNRQRFPTFFRTHPSATLHNPTRVRLFQKWKWTRIATIQQTTEVFTSTLDDLEQRVKEAGIEISVRQSFLTDPAVAVKNLKRQDARIIVGLFYETEARKVFCEVYKEKLYGKKYVWFLIGWYADNWFKIKDPAINCTAENMAEAVEGHVTTEIVMLNPETVRGVSNMTSQDFLAALMSRLGGKNPEETGGFQEAPLAYDAVWALALALNKTVAPLKARGRRLEDFNYNNHDITSEIYRALNTSSFEGVSGQVVFDAQGSRMAMTLIEQLQGGSYKKIGYYDSSQKNLSWFGNDVWIGAGPPADRTVVIEEYRFLSQKLFAAVSVFAGLGILLGIVCLTFNIYNGNVRYIQNSQPYLNNMTAVGCMMALAAVFPLGIDGHHVHRSQFPVVCQFRLWLLGLGFSLAYGSMFTKIWWVHTLFTKKDEKKEKKKPLEPWKLYATVGVLLGIDFLSLVIWQGVDPLHITVEKFTKEAPKKDLDVLVQPLLEHCSSEKMNTWLVSSGRKGCSFYRLDGLLLLLGIFLAYETKSVSTEKINDHRAVGMAIYNVAVLCLITAPVTMILSSQQDASFAFASLAIVFSAYITLVVLFVPKMRRLITRGEWQSEQQDTLKTGSSTNNNDEEKSRQLERENRELQKIIQEVKTNSSALDRTLESRGSRNSATTRQTETRAASQTEKLSH
;
A
#
# COMPACT_ATOMS: atom_id res chain seq x y z
N MET A 1 -19.58 -41.34 21.25
CA MET A 1 -20.24 -42.63 21.51
C MET A 1 -19.50 -43.72 20.78
N ALA A 2 -19.00 -44.71 21.53
CA ALA A 2 -18.83 -46.11 21.16
C ALA A 2 -18.68 -46.45 19.67
N ARG A 3 -17.43 -46.58 19.23
CA ARG A 3 -16.83 -47.83 18.72
C ARG A 3 -15.31 -47.77 18.93
N LEU A 4 -15.00 -47.54 20.20
CA LEU A 4 -13.73 -47.84 20.86
C LEU A 4 -13.92 -49.23 21.49
N LEU A 5 -12.82 -49.98 21.66
CA LEU A 5 -12.66 -51.21 22.47
C LEU A 5 -12.85 -52.54 21.75
N PHE A 6 -11.74 -53.01 21.15
CA PHE A 6 -11.07 -54.31 21.35
C PHE A 6 -9.99 -54.39 20.25
N LEU A 7 -8.82 -53.75 20.32
CA LEU A 7 -7.70 -54.02 21.23
C LEU A 7 -7.70 -55.43 21.82
N ILE A 8 -6.79 -56.26 21.29
CA ILE A 8 -5.84 -57.17 21.97
C ILE A 8 -5.26 -58.04 20.84
N ILE A 9 -4.17 -57.64 20.20
CA ILE A 9 -2.81 -58.09 20.53
C ILE A 9 -2.71 -59.62 20.65
N LEU A 10 -2.22 -60.25 19.58
CA LEU A 10 -1.33 -61.41 19.58
C LEU A 10 -0.61 -61.34 18.22
N CYS A 11 0.54 -60.67 18.14
CA CYS A 11 1.86 -61.25 18.36
C CYS A 11 2.03 -62.65 17.73
N THR A 12 3.17 -62.79 17.03
CA THR A 12 3.85 -64.03 16.62
C THR A 12 3.58 -64.57 15.21
N LEU A 13 4.50 -64.16 14.30
CA LEU A 13 5.41 -65.04 13.55
C LEU A 13 4.81 -66.09 12.56
N PRO A 14 5.64 -66.62 11.65
CA PRO A 14 5.40 -66.61 10.22
C PRO A 14 4.84 -67.95 9.72
N SER A 15 4.17 -67.94 8.57
CA SER A 15 3.78 -69.17 7.89
C SER A 15 4.04 -69.06 6.39
N SER A 16 5.24 -69.50 6.04
CA SER A 16 5.59 -70.19 4.80
C SER A 16 4.52 -71.19 4.34
N HIS A 17 4.27 -71.25 3.04
CA HIS A 17 4.62 -72.38 2.15
C HIS A 17 3.93 -72.18 0.79
N LEU A 18 4.74 -71.98 -0.26
CA LEU A 18 5.07 -72.97 -1.29
C LEU A 18 3.86 -73.31 -2.18
N SER A 19 3.91 -73.01 -3.47
CA SER A 19 4.64 -73.76 -4.50
C SER A 19 4.25 -73.13 -5.86
N SER A 20 5.00 -73.18 -6.96
CA SER A 20 6.08 -74.05 -7.42
C SER A 20 6.78 -73.42 -8.64
N PHE A 21 8.11 -73.49 -8.63
CA PHE A 21 9.03 -73.79 -9.73
C PHE A 21 8.63 -73.61 -11.21
N SER A 22 9.44 -72.83 -11.94
CA SER A 22 10.17 -73.28 -13.14
C SER A 22 11.37 -72.34 -13.46
N PRO A 23 12.41 -72.83 -14.16
CA PRO A 23 13.81 -72.45 -13.92
C PRO A 23 14.40 -71.47 -14.96
N PHE A 24 15.48 -70.79 -14.57
CA PHE A 24 16.55 -70.25 -15.42
C PHE A 24 16.17 -69.28 -16.58
N PHE A 25 16.21 -67.99 -16.29
CA PHE A 25 16.85 -67.02 -17.19
C PHE A 25 17.98 -66.33 -16.43
N SER A 26 19.16 -66.95 -16.43
CA SER A 26 20.38 -66.31 -15.93
C SER A 26 20.95 -65.39 -17.01
N GLY A 27 20.40 -64.19 -17.11
CA GLY A 27 20.89 -63.16 -18.04
C GLY A 27 20.20 -61.80 -17.88
N CYS A 28 20.82 -60.76 -18.43
CA CYS A 28 20.32 -59.38 -18.36
C CYS A 28 19.58 -59.00 -19.65
N ALA A 29 18.51 -58.21 -19.49
CA ALA A 29 17.79 -57.63 -20.62
C ALA A 29 18.61 -56.54 -21.33
N ILE A 30 18.32 -56.30 -22.62
CA ILE A 30 18.95 -55.27 -23.44
C ILE A 30 18.77 -53.89 -22.79
N ILE A 31 19.88 -53.19 -22.54
CA ILE A 31 19.87 -51.79 -22.14
C ILE A 31 19.85 -50.89 -23.37
N ARG A 32 19.18 -49.74 -23.28
CA ARG A 32 19.12 -48.78 -24.39
C ARG A 32 20.47 -48.07 -24.55
N PRO A 33 20.94 -47.83 -25.79
CA PRO A 33 22.12 -47.02 -26.00
C PRO A 33 21.88 -45.57 -25.52
N PRO A 34 22.91 -44.87 -25.04
CA PRO A 34 22.82 -43.45 -24.72
C PRO A 34 22.46 -42.64 -25.96
N ARG A 35 21.77 -41.51 -25.75
CA ARG A 35 21.41 -40.58 -26.83
C ARG A 35 22.69 -40.17 -27.58
N ASP A 36 22.68 -40.28 -28.91
CA ASP A 36 23.82 -40.04 -29.80
C ASP A 36 25.02 -41.02 -29.63
N GLY A 37 24.78 -42.17 -29.02
CA GLY A 37 25.72 -43.29 -28.92
C GLY A 37 25.13 -44.62 -29.41
N GLY A 38 25.92 -45.68 -29.26
CA GLY A 38 25.57 -47.06 -29.56
C GLY A 38 26.17 -47.99 -28.50
N ILE A 39 25.81 -49.27 -28.57
CA ILE A 39 26.38 -50.32 -27.74
C ILE A 39 27.15 -51.27 -28.64
N ARG A 40 28.38 -51.61 -28.27
CA ARG A 40 29.16 -52.65 -28.92
C ARG A 40 29.07 -53.94 -28.12
N TYR A 41 28.45 -54.94 -28.73
CA TYR A 41 28.44 -56.32 -28.24
C TYR A 41 29.68 -57.02 -28.81
N ARG A 42 30.56 -57.54 -27.95
CA ARG A 42 31.75 -58.28 -28.39
C ARG A 42 31.37 -59.74 -28.67
N GLY A 43 31.41 -60.15 -29.94
CA GLY A 43 31.35 -61.56 -30.34
C GLY A 43 29.97 -62.24 -30.37
N LEU A 44 28.86 -61.48 -30.41
CA LEU A 44 27.49 -62.04 -30.55
C LEU A 44 26.88 -61.64 -31.89
N THR A 45 26.13 -62.56 -32.53
CA THR A 45 25.35 -62.30 -33.75
C THR A 45 23.96 -61.72 -33.43
N GLN A 46 23.37 -60.98 -34.37
CA GLN A 46 22.19 -60.12 -34.15
C GLN A 46 20.91 -60.86 -33.73
N GLU A 47 20.88 -62.19 -33.86
CA GLU A 47 19.74 -63.06 -33.49
C GLU A 47 19.79 -63.57 -32.03
N GLN A 48 20.92 -63.43 -31.33
CA GLN A 48 21.10 -63.88 -29.92
C GLN A 48 20.89 -62.77 -28.88
N VAL A 49 20.49 -61.56 -29.29
CA VAL A 49 20.63 -60.34 -28.45
C VAL A 49 19.50 -60.15 -27.44
N GLN A 50 18.45 -60.98 -27.41
CA GLN A 50 17.31 -60.75 -26.51
C GLN A 50 17.65 -60.87 -25.01
N ILE A 51 18.57 -61.76 -24.62
CA ILE A 51 19.01 -61.97 -23.23
C ILE A 51 20.53 -62.22 -23.20
N LEU A 52 21.27 -61.40 -22.46
CA LEU A 52 22.73 -61.44 -22.41
C LEU A 52 23.20 -62.28 -21.21
N PRO A 53 24.19 -63.18 -21.36
CA PRO A 53 24.61 -64.08 -20.28
C PRO A 53 25.19 -63.32 -19.08
N VAL A 54 25.13 -63.94 -17.90
CA VAL A 54 25.79 -63.43 -16.69
C VAL A 54 27.30 -63.29 -16.95
N ASP A 55 27.90 -62.24 -16.40
CA ASP A 55 29.27 -61.79 -16.64
C ASP A 55 29.56 -61.19 -18.03
N TYR A 56 28.57 -61.08 -18.91
CA TYR A 56 28.76 -60.44 -20.21
C TYR A 56 28.96 -58.92 -20.09
N GLU A 57 29.94 -58.39 -20.81
CA GLU A 57 30.29 -56.97 -20.82
C GLU A 57 29.82 -56.29 -22.10
N ILE A 58 29.16 -55.14 -21.93
CA ILE A 58 28.80 -54.24 -23.02
C ILE A 58 29.61 -52.95 -22.91
N GLU A 59 30.07 -52.45 -24.05
CA GLU A 59 30.79 -51.19 -24.12
C GLU A 59 29.92 -50.15 -24.83
N TYR A 60 29.65 -49.02 -24.16
CA TYR A 60 29.03 -47.88 -24.81
C TYR A 60 30.04 -47.21 -25.74
N ILE A 61 29.58 -46.70 -26.89
CA ILE A 61 30.38 -45.97 -27.87
C ILE A 61 29.61 -44.72 -28.30
N CYS A 62 30.26 -43.57 -28.34
CA CYS A 62 29.64 -42.35 -28.87
C CYS A 62 29.90 -42.18 -30.37
N ARG A 63 28.98 -41.54 -31.09
CA ARG A 63 29.15 -41.19 -32.50
C ARG A 63 29.96 -39.89 -32.64
N GLY A 64 30.88 -39.83 -33.60
CA GLY A 64 31.70 -38.65 -33.91
C GLY A 64 32.75 -38.33 -32.83
N ASN A 65 33.02 -37.04 -32.61
CA ASN A 65 34.04 -36.53 -31.67
C ASN A 65 33.55 -36.43 -30.21
N ARG A 66 32.54 -37.20 -29.83
CA ARG A 66 31.91 -37.18 -28.49
C ARG A 66 32.58 -38.18 -27.55
N VAL A 67 32.57 -37.86 -26.26
CA VAL A 67 33.18 -38.67 -25.20
C VAL A 67 32.09 -39.14 -24.23
N ILE A 68 32.24 -40.36 -23.72
CA ILE A 68 31.34 -40.93 -22.72
C ILE A 68 31.65 -40.36 -21.35
N VAL A 69 30.62 -39.84 -20.70
CA VAL A 69 30.66 -39.39 -19.31
C VAL A 69 29.76 -40.31 -18.49
N GLY A 70 30.37 -41.03 -17.54
CA GLY A 70 29.75 -42.12 -16.78
C GLY A 70 30.40 -43.48 -17.05
N PRO A 71 29.87 -44.58 -16.49
CA PRO A 71 30.40 -45.93 -16.68
C PRO A 71 30.44 -46.34 -18.16
N LYS A 72 31.66 -46.53 -18.71
CA LYS A 72 31.86 -46.86 -20.13
C LYS A 72 31.51 -48.32 -20.46
N VAL A 73 31.82 -49.23 -19.53
CA VAL A 73 31.55 -50.66 -19.64
C VAL A 73 30.56 -51.04 -18.56
N ARG A 74 29.55 -51.83 -18.92
CA ARG A 74 28.61 -52.41 -17.95
C ARG A 74 28.65 -53.92 -18.05
N LYS A 75 28.62 -54.58 -16.90
CA LYS A 75 28.67 -56.03 -16.78
C LYS A 75 27.33 -56.57 -16.28
N CYS A 76 26.86 -57.67 -16.86
CA CYS A 76 25.64 -58.33 -16.42
C CYS A 76 25.89 -59.12 -15.13
N LEU A 77 25.08 -58.87 -14.10
CA LEU A 77 25.16 -59.54 -12.80
C LEU A 77 24.22 -60.75 -12.73
N ALA A 78 24.51 -61.69 -11.84
CA ALA A 78 23.72 -62.92 -11.62
C ALA A 78 22.27 -62.65 -11.16
N ASN A 79 21.99 -61.43 -10.67
CA ASN A 79 20.66 -60.98 -10.28
C ASN A 79 19.83 -60.41 -11.47
N GLY A 80 20.33 -60.47 -12.70
CA GLY A 80 19.65 -59.97 -13.90
C GLY A 80 19.75 -58.45 -14.13
N THR A 81 20.58 -57.74 -13.35
CA THR A 81 20.81 -56.28 -13.49
C THR A 81 22.22 -55.95 -13.98
N TRP A 82 22.42 -54.73 -14.49
CA TRP A 82 23.72 -54.24 -14.96
C TRP A 82 24.50 -53.55 -13.83
N THR A 83 25.84 -53.63 -13.86
CA THR A 83 26.69 -52.82 -12.97
C THR A 83 26.47 -51.31 -13.20
N ASP A 84 26.64 -50.53 -12.14
CA ASP A 84 26.58 -49.06 -12.14
C ASP A 84 25.27 -48.47 -12.74
N MET A 85 24.14 -49.16 -12.56
CA MET A 85 22.82 -48.69 -12.99
C MET A 85 22.40 -47.35 -12.35
N THR A 86 22.97 -47.00 -11.20
CA THR A 86 22.71 -45.75 -10.48
C THR A 86 23.36 -44.52 -11.14
N LEU A 87 24.37 -44.72 -12.00
CA LEU A 87 25.10 -43.65 -12.69
C LEU A 87 24.78 -43.66 -14.20
N PRO A 88 24.10 -42.63 -14.74
CA PRO A 88 23.80 -42.58 -16.17
C PRO A 88 25.07 -42.33 -17.00
N SER A 89 25.22 -43.08 -18.11
CA SER A 89 26.27 -42.85 -19.10
C SER A 89 25.71 -41.99 -20.24
N THR A 90 26.37 -40.88 -20.56
CA THR A 90 25.92 -39.93 -21.60
C THR A 90 27.05 -39.57 -22.57
N CYS A 91 26.70 -39.27 -23.82
CA CYS A 91 27.63 -38.90 -24.87
C CYS A 91 27.68 -37.37 -25.02
N LEU A 92 28.74 -36.74 -24.51
CA LEU A 92 28.91 -35.29 -24.51
C LEU A 92 30.05 -34.85 -25.44
N LEU A 93 29.93 -33.66 -26.00
CA LEU A 93 30.98 -33.04 -26.81
C LEU A 93 32.15 -32.59 -25.91
N LEU A 94 33.38 -32.88 -26.33
CA LEU A 94 34.59 -32.49 -25.59
C LEU A 94 34.97 -31.05 -25.96
N CYS A 95 35.17 -30.20 -24.95
CA CYS A 95 35.78 -28.89 -25.13
C CYS A 95 37.33 -29.00 -25.16
N PRO A 96 38.04 -28.10 -25.85
CA PRO A 96 39.51 -28.08 -25.87
C PRO A 96 40.09 -28.02 -24.44
N ARG A 97 41.05 -28.92 -24.14
CA ARG A 97 41.72 -29.03 -22.82
C ARG A 97 42.73 -27.92 -22.51
N VAL A 98 43.02 -27.05 -23.49
CA VAL A 98 43.98 -25.95 -23.36
C VAL A 98 43.66 -25.03 -22.17
N TRP A 99 42.38 -24.98 -21.77
CA TRP A 99 41.86 -24.08 -20.74
C TRP A 99 41.82 -24.69 -19.34
N THR A 100 42.26 -25.95 -19.15
CA THR A 100 42.34 -26.60 -17.83
C THR A 100 43.60 -26.25 -17.05
N SER A 101 44.44 -25.37 -17.58
CA SER A 101 45.68 -24.88 -16.94
C SER A 101 45.76 -23.37 -17.05
N LEU A 102 46.14 -22.70 -15.96
CA LEU A 102 46.37 -21.26 -15.89
C LEU A 102 47.79 -21.03 -15.35
N GLU A 103 48.59 -20.22 -16.05
CA GLU A 103 49.95 -19.88 -15.60
C GLU A 103 49.87 -18.98 -14.35
N ASN A 104 50.63 -19.30 -13.30
CA ASN A 104 50.56 -18.63 -12.00
C ASN A 104 49.15 -18.61 -11.35
N GLY A 105 48.34 -19.66 -11.60
CA GLY A 105 47.03 -19.84 -10.97
C GLY A 105 46.55 -21.31 -10.97
N ARG A 106 45.33 -21.53 -10.45
CA ARG A 106 44.64 -22.82 -10.39
C ARG A 106 43.28 -22.74 -11.09
N VAL A 107 42.98 -23.79 -11.87
CA VAL A 107 41.68 -23.99 -12.54
C VAL A 107 40.95 -25.17 -11.91
N THR A 108 39.68 -24.99 -11.54
CA THR A 108 38.82 -26.08 -11.01
C THR A 108 37.62 -26.30 -11.90
N ALA A 109 37.43 -27.53 -12.39
CA ALA A 109 36.29 -27.93 -13.22
C ALA A 109 35.11 -28.38 -12.37
N ASN A 110 33.90 -27.92 -12.72
CA ASN A 110 32.64 -28.34 -12.13
C ASN A 110 31.65 -28.78 -13.22
N PRO A 111 31.19 -30.04 -13.25
CA PRO A 111 31.63 -31.17 -12.43
C PRO A 111 33.11 -31.57 -12.69
N PRO A 112 33.79 -32.21 -11.72
CA PRO A 112 35.18 -32.62 -11.86
C PRO A 112 35.34 -33.72 -12.93
N GLY A 113 36.26 -33.52 -13.89
CA GLY A 113 36.48 -34.44 -14.99
C GLY A 113 37.02 -33.73 -16.25
N PRO A 114 37.10 -34.45 -17.39
CA PRO A 114 37.43 -33.82 -18.67
C PRO A 114 36.39 -32.74 -19.05
N PRO A 115 36.79 -31.61 -19.65
CA PRO A 115 35.87 -30.53 -19.99
C PRO A 115 34.94 -30.96 -21.13
N VAL A 116 33.67 -31.13 -20.80
CA VAL A 116 32.61 -31.59 -21.70
C VAL A 116 31.48 -30.57 -21.70
N GLU A 117 30.52 -30.70 -22.62
CA GLU A 117 29.29 -29.89 -22.63
C GLU A 117 28.71 -29.71 -21.22
N GLY A 118 28.51 -28.46 -20.82
CA GLY A 118 27.99 -28.10 -19.50
C GLY A 118 29.03 -27.98 -18.38
N THR A 119 30.31 -28.29 -18.61
CA THR A 119 31.39 -28.06 -17.65
C THR A 119 31.67 -26.57 -17.49
N ALA A 120 31.76 -26.10 -16.25
CA ALA A 120 32.26 -24.77 -15.90
C ALA A 120 33.69 -24.88 -15.34
N LEU A 121 34.62 -24.05 -15.83
CA LEU A 121 35.95 -23.90 -15.25
C LEU A 121 36.00 -22.64 -14.41
N HIS A 122 36.43 -22.76 -13.16
CA HIS A 122 36.67 -21.64 -12.27
C HIS A 122 38.17 -21.34 -12.20
N TYR A 123 38.54 -20.08 -12.41
CA TYR A 123 39.92 -19.61 -12.41
C TYR A 123 40.24 -18.88 -11.10
N SER A 124 41.40 -19.17 -10.52
CA SER A 124 41.93 -18.53 -9.31
C SER A 124 43.43 -18.26 -9.48
N CYS A 125 43.91 -17.08 -9.11
CA CYS A 125 45.33 -16.74 -9.19
C CYS A 125 46.08 -17.17 -7.92
N HIS A 126 47.38 -17.45 -8.04
CA HIS A 126 48.26 -17.61 -6.88
C HIS A 126 48.52 -16.26 -6.20
N ALA A 127 48.95 -16.29 -4.94
CA ALA A 127 49.21 -15.08 -4.16
C ALA A 127 50.24 -14.17 -4.87
N GLY A 128 49.89 -12.89 -5.04
CA GLY A 128 50.72 -11.90 -5.75
C GLY A 128 50.33 -11.63 -7.20
N PHE A 129 49.36 -12.39 -7.76
CA PHE A 129 48.84 -12.20 -9.12
C PHE A 129 47.36 -11.79 -9.10
N ILE A 130 46.94 -10.97 -10.07
CA ILE A 130 45.57 -10.49 -10.22
C ILE A 130 44.95 -11.14 -11.46
N LEU A 131 43.73 -11.66 -11.33
CA LEU A 131 43.01 -12.27 -12.44
C LEU A 131 42.38 -11.19 -13.33
N GLU A 132 42.84 -11.09 -14.57
CA GLU A 132 42.20 -10.25 -15.60
C GLU A 132 41.24 -11.09 -16.45
N GLY A 133 39.96 -10.72 -16.45
CA GLY A 133 38.91 -11.41 -17.21
C GLY A 133 37.84 -12.08 -16.34
N ARG A 134 37.01 -12.95 -16.94
CA ARG A 134 35.98 -13.70 -16.20
C ARG A 134 36.65 -14.79 -15.35
N ASN A 135 36.21 -14.94 -14.10
CA ASN A 135 36.64 -16.02 -13.23
C ASN A 135 35.99 -17.38 -13.55
N ILE A 136 35.09 -17.43 -14.53
CA ILE A 136 34.39 -18.64 -14.95
C ILE A 136 34.26 -18.69 -16.49
N SER A 137 34.54 -19.85 -17.07
CA SER A 137 34.23 -20.17 -18.47
C SER A 137 33.29 -21.37 -18.55
N HIS A 138 32.35 -21.35 -19.50
CA HIS A 138 31.37 -22.41 -19.70
C HIS A 138 31.60 -23.14 -21.03
N CYS A 139 31.63 -24.47 -20.98
CA CYS A 139 31.63 -25.29 -22.18
C CYS A 139 30.20 -25.36 -22.75
N THR A 140 30.00 -24.74 -23.90
CA THR A 140 28.73 -24.72 -24.62
C THR A 140 28.34 -26.10 -25.13
N LYS A 141 27.05 -26.26 -25.48
CA LYS A 141 26.51 -27.49 -26.10
C LYS A 141 27.16 -27.86 -27.44
N LEU A 142 27.94 -26.96 -28.02
CA LEU A 142 28.68 -27.18 -29.26
C LEU A 142 30.10 -27.71 -29.04
N GLY A 143 30.50 -27.96 -27.78
CA GLY A 143 31.88 -28.37 -27.45
C GLY A 143 32.90 -27.24 -27.62
N LYS A 144 32.47 -25.98 -27.42
CA LYS A 144 33.32 -24.78 -27.46
C LYS A 144 33.13 -23.97 -26.18
N TRP A 145 34.14 -23.23 -25.75
CA TRP A 145 33.99 -22.28 -24.65
C TRP A 145 33.11 -21.09 -25.08
N ASP A 146 32.44 -20.43 -24.12
CA ASP A 146 31.70 -19.18 -24.34
C ASP A 146 32.59 -18.10 -24.99
N CYS A 147 32.02 -17.03 -25.54
CA CYS A 147 32.72 -15.95 -26.26
C CYS A 147 33.67 -15.17 -25.34
N ASP A 148 34.82 -15.77 -25.07
CA ASP A 148 35.74 -15.41 -24.02
C ASP A 148 36.84 -14.47 -24.54
N PRO A 149 37.06 -13.32 -23.90
CA PRO A 149 38.16 -12.43 -24.26
C PRO A 149 39.55 -13.10 -24.15
N GLY A 150 39.74 -14.04 -23.22
CA GLY A 150 41.00 -14.77 -23.06
C GLY A 150 41.32 -15.64 -24.28
N GLU A 151 40.37 -16.48 -24.71
CA GLU A 151 40.49 -17.27 -25.95
C GLU A 151 40.66 -16.39 -27.19
N ALA A 152 39.87 -15.32 -27.28
CA ALA A 152 39.98 -14.40 -28.40
C ALA A 152 41.35 -13.71 -28.47
N THR A 153 41.96 -13.38 -27.32
CA THR A 153 43.31 -12.81 -27.28
C THR A 153 44.31 -13.78 -27.89
N LYS A 154 44.33 -15.04 -27.42
CA LYS A 154 45.25 -16.05 -27.93
C LYS A 154 45.11 -16.23 -29.44
N LEU A 155 43.88 -16.41 -29.92
CA LEU A 155 43.60 -16.58 -31.35
C LEU A 155 43.95 -15.33 -32.16
N LEU A 156 43.78 -14.13 -31.60
CA LEU A 156 44.18 -12.88 -32.23
C LEU A 156 45.69 -12.83 -32.45
N TYR A 157 46.49 -13.17 -31.45
CA TYR A 157 47.95 -13.22 -31.60
C TYR A 157 48.36 -14.30 -32.61
N ASP A 158 47.79 -15.51 -32.51
CA ASP A 158 48.07 -16.58 -33.47
C ASP A 158 47.74 -16.13 -34.90
N LEU A 159 46.63 -15.40 -35.10
CA LEU A 159 46.27 -14.84 -36.41
C LEU A 159 47.22 -13.72 -36.84
N LEU A 160 47.61 -12.79 -35.99
CA LEU A 160 48.44 -11.64 -36.42
C LEU A 160 49.90 -12.01 -36.69
N TYR A 161 50.43 -13.03 -36.02
CA TYR A 161 51.84 -13.43 -36.15
C TYR A 161 52.06 -14.61 -37.13
N THR A 162 50.99 -15.10 -37.78
CA THR A 162 51.09 -16.12 -38.84
C THR A 162 50.78 -15.51 -40.20
N GLU A 163 51.43 -16.01 -41.25
CA GLU A 163 50.99 -15.72 -42.62
C GLU A 163 49.62 -16.38 -42.91
N PRO A 164 48.79 -15.83 -43.81
CA PRO A 164 48.98 -14.59 -44.60
C PRO A 164 48.71 -13.31 -43.79
N ILE A 165 49.11 -12.13 -44.29
CA ILE A 165 48.78 -10.84 -43.66
C ILE A 165 47.26 -10.58 -43.71
N LYS A 166 46.71 -10.05 -42.62
CA LYS A 166 45.27 -9.76 -42.47
C LYS A 166 45.01 -8.27 -42.62
N ILE A 167 43.98 -7.90 -43.39
CA ILE A 167 43.63 -6.49 -43.67
C ILE A 167 42.52 -5.95 -42.75
N VAL A 168 41.60 -6.80 -42.32
CA VAL A 168 40.45 -6.45 -41.45
C VAL A 168 40.19 -7.58 -40.46
N LEU A 169 39.79 -7.21 -39.24
CA LEU A 169 39.33 -8.15 -38.21
C LEU A 169 37.82 -8.04 -38.02
N MET A 170 37.13 -9.17 -37.93
CA MET A 170 35.66 -9.22 -37.78
C MET A 170 35.24 -9.98 -36.50
N PRO A 171 35.31 -9.34 -35.32
CA PRO A 171 34.85 -9.94 -34.08
C PRO A 171 33.31 -9.92 -33.99
N GLY A 172 32.73 -10.97 -33.39
CA GLY A 172 31.29 -11.08 -33.18
C GLY A 172 30.81 -10.39 -31.90
N CYS A 173 31.12 -10.96 -30.74
CA CYS A 173 30.55 -10.54 -29.46
C CYS A 173 31.13 -9.23 -28.94
N SER A 174 30.36 -8.51 -28.12
CA SER A 174 30.78 -7.23 -27.53
C SER A 174 32.08 -7.31 -26.71
N GLY A 175 32.22 -8.27 -25.79
CA GLY A 175 33.43 -8.36 -24.94
C GLY A 175 34.72 -8.58 -25.74
N VAL A 176 34.67 -9.45 -26.75
CA VAL A 176 35.79 -9.69 -27.67
C VAL A 176 36.02 -8.48 -28.58
N SER A 177 34.96 -7.85 -29.08
CA SER A 177 35.06 -6.70 -29.97
C SER A 177 35.73 -5.51 -29.29
N THR A 178 35.43 -5.25 -28.01
CA THR A 178 36.08 -4.21 -27.20
C THR A 178 37.59 -4.45 -27.13
N LEU A 179 38.00 -5.66 -26.76
CA LEU A 179 39.41 -6.04 -26.67
C LEU A 179 40.12 -5.91 -28.04
N VAL A 180 39.54 -6.51 -29.09
CA VAL A 180 40.14 -6.52 -30.44
C VAL A 180 40.24 -5.09 -30.99
N ALA A 181 39.22 -4.26 -30.79
CA ALA A 181 39.22 -2.86 -31.23
C ALA A 181 40.26 -2.00 -30.50
N GLU A 182 40.45 -2.21 -29.19
CA GLU A 182 41.45 -1.49 -28.40
C GLU A 182 42.88 -1.85 -28.84
N ALA A 183 43.10 -3.13 -29.16
CA ALA A 183 44.39 -3.66 -29.60
C ALA A 183 44.70 -3.29 -31.08
N ALA A 184 43.69 -3.31 -31.96
CA ALA A 184 43.88 -3.16 -33.41
C ALA A 184 44.55 -1.85 -33.85
N ARG A 185 44.44 -0.77 -33.05
CA ARG A 185 45.13 0.50 -33.33
C ARG A 185 46.65 0.36 -33.38
N MET A 186 47.22 -0.61 -32.65
CA MET A 186 48.67 -0.85 -32.61
C MET A 186 49.21 -1.46 -33.91
N TRP A 187 48.35 -2.16 -34.66
CA TRP A 187 48.68 -2.79 -35.96
C TRP A 187 48.04 -2.07 -37.15
N ASN A 188 47.53 -0.85 -36.94
CA ASN A 188 46.79 -0.07 -37.95
C ASN A 188 45.69 -0.89 -38.65
N LEU A 189 44.95 -1.72 -37.91
CA LEU A 189 43.89 -2.55 -38.46
C LEU A 189 42.51 -1.92 -38.30
N ILE A 190 41.68 -2.12 -39.32
CA ILE A 190 40.24 -1.84 -39.25
C ILE A 190 39.54 -3.03 -38.59
N VAL A 191 38.63 -2.74 -37.67
CA VAL A 191 37.79 -3.74 -37.02
C VAL A 191 36.36 -3.52 -37.46
N LEU A 192 35.75 -4.51 -38.12
CA LEU A 192 34.37 -4.48 -38.57
C LEU A 192 33.56 -5.57 -37.87
N SER A 193 32.89 -5.21 -36.77
CA SER A 193 32.08 -6.16 -36.01
C SER A 193 30.68 -6.31 -36.61
N TYR A 194 30.19 -7.54 -36.66
CA TYR A 194 28.85 -7.85 -37.17
C TYR A 194 27.81 -8.12 -36.06
N GLY A 195 28.23 -8.19 -34.79
CA GLY A 195 27.35 -8.62 -33.68
C GLY A 195 27.52 -7.86 -32.36
N SER A 196 28.39 -6.85 -32.28
CA SER A 196 28.64 -6.13 -31.03
C SER A 196 27.71 -4.93 -30.84
N SER A 197 26.91 -4.97 -29.79
CA SER A 197 25.91 -3.95 -29.47
C SER A 197 26.31 -2.99 -28.33
N SER A 198 27.48 -3.19 -27.71
CA SER A 198 27.92 -2.39 -26.56
C SER A 198 28.00 -0.89 -26.90
N PRO A 199 27.37 0.00 -26.12
CA PRO A 199 27.50 1.45 -26.30
C PRO A 199 28.92 1.97 -26.10
N ALA A 200 29.74 1.30 -25.28
CA ALA A 200 31.11 1.73 -25.01
C ALA A 200 31.98 1.79 -26.28
N LEU A 201 31.69 0.92 -27.26
CA LEU A 201 32.38 0.84 -28.56
C LEU A 201 32.17 2.06 -29.45
N SER A 202 31.19 2.93 -29.14
CA SER A 202 30.99 4.19 -29.85
C SER A 202 32.00 5.27 -29.49
N ASN A 203 32.86 5.06 -28.48
CA ASN A 203 33.88 6.03 -28.10
C ASN A 203 35.06 6.02 -29.09
N ARG A 204 35.05 6.99 -30.02
CA ARG A 204 36.09 7.16 -31.05
C ARG A 204 37.49 7.47 -30.53
N GLN A 205 37.63 8.01 -29.31
CA GLN A 205 38.95 8.26 -28.74
C GLN A 205 39.65 6.96 -28.35
N ARG A 206 38.87 5.98 -27.87
CA ARG A 206 39.38 4.64 -27.54
C ARG A 206 39.41 3.71 -28.75
N PHE A 207 38.41 3.80 -29.63
CA PHE A 207 38.22 2.89 -30.77
C PHE A 207 38.18 3.67 -32.11
N PRO A 208 39.33 4.18 -32.58
CA PRO A 208 39.38 5.04 -33.77
C PRO A 208 39.10 4.28 -35.08
N THR A 209 39.46 3.00 -35.17
CA THR A 209 39.34 2.19 -36.41
C THR A 209 38.18 1.18 -36.38
N PHE A 210 37.24 1.35 -35.44
CA PHE A 210 36.13 0.43 -35.23
C PHE A 210 34.90 0.82 -36.06
N PHE A 211 34.30 -0.16 -36.72
CA PHE A 211 32.99 -0.06 -37.36
C PHE A 211 32.14 -1.27 -37.00
N ARG A 212 30.83 -1.12 -37.06
CA ARG A 212 29.91 -2.25 -36.88
C ARG A 212 28.63 -2.11 -37.68
N THR A 213 28.20 -3.21 -38.27
CA THR A 213 26.88 -3.31 -38.91
C THR A 213 25.77 -3.57 -37.91
N HIS A 214 26.10 -4.08 -36.72
CA HIS A 214 25.17 -4.18 -35.61
C HIS A 214 24.92 -2.79 -35.01
N PRO A 215 23.67 -2.33 -34.86
CA PRO A 215 23.40 -1.04 -34.25
C PRO A 215 23.68 -1.02 -32.74
N SER A 216 23.92 0.17 -32.18
CA SER A 216 24.16 0.34 -30.75
C SER A 216 22.90 0.05 -29.92
N ALA A 217 23.06 -0.52 -28.73
CA ALA A 217 21.94 -0.69 -27.79
C ALA A 217 21.29 0.65 -27.36
N THR A 218 22.01 1.78 -27.47
CA THR A 218 21.46 3.12 -27.21
C THR A 218 20.37 3.53 -28.21
N LEU A 219 20.26 2.86 -29.36
CA LEU A 219 19.24 3.16 -30.36
C LEU A 219 17.81 2.90 -29.86
N HIS A 220 17.63 2.07 -28.83
CA HIS A 220 16.34 1.86 -28.18
C HIS A 220 15.86 3.06 -27.38
N ASN A 221 16.77 3.89 -26.84
CA ASN A 221 16.43 4.93 -25.89
C ASN A 221 15.63 6.10 -26.52
N PRO A 222 15.99 6.62 -27.71
CA PRO A 222 15.14 7.59 -28.43
C PRO A 222 13.70 7.12 -28.62
N THR A 223 13.52 5.85 -28.98
CA THR A 223 12.20 5.22 -29.16
C THR A 223 11.41 5.18 -27.85
N ARG A 224 12.04 4.73 -26.76
CA ARG A 224 11.41 4.68 -25.43
C ARG A 224 10.99 6.07 -24.95
N VAL A 225 11.86 7.07 -25.09
CA VAL A 225 11.55 8.47 -24.73
C VAL A 225 10.37 8.99 -25.55
N ARG A 226 10.35 8.72 -26.86
CA ARG A 226 9.23 9.13 -27.72
C ARG A 226 7.91 8.46 -27.32
N LEU A 227 7.96 7.20 -26.89
CA LEU A 227 6.81 6.47 -26.38
C LEU A 227 6.30 7.06 -25.06
N PHE A 228 7.20 7.39 -24.13
CA PHE A 228 6.82 8.04 -22.87
C PHE A 228 6.13 9.39 -23.12
N GLN A 229 6.63 10.19 -24.06
CA GLN A 229 5.99 11.44 -24.47
C GLN A 229 4.61 11.23 -25.10
N LYS A 230 4.44 10.18 -25.93
CA LYS A 230 3.14 9.85 -26.55
C LYS A 230 2.07 9.54 -25.51
N TRP A 231 2.42 8.77 -24.47
CA TRP A 231 1.51 8.41 -23.38
C TRP A 231 1.51 9.40 -22.21
N LYS A 232 2.23 10.52 -22.33
CA LYS A 232 2.34 11.58 -21.30
C LYS A 232 2.84 11.06 -19.94
N TRP A 233 3.73 10.08 -19.95
CA TRP A 233 4.38 9.60 -18.72
C TRP A 233 5.56 10.50 -18.37
N THR A 234 5.59 10.93 -17.11
CA THR A 234 6.61 11.84 -16.56
C THR A 234 7.53 11.15 -15.57
N ARG A 235 7.11 10.00 -15.04
CA ARG A 235 7.83 9.25 -14.01
C ARG A 235 8.03 7.80 -14.44
N ILE A 236 9.28 7.35 -14.43
CA ILE A 236 9.64 5.96 -14.76
C ILE A 236 10.48 5.32 -13.66
N ALA A 237 10.61 4.00 -13.71
CA ALA A 237 11.52 3.22 -12.89
C ALA A 237 12.36 2.30 -13.78
N THR A 238 13.56 1.96 -13.32
CA THR A 238 14.52 1.16 -14.08
C THR A 238 15.06 0.04 -13.21
N ILE A 239 15.24 -1.13 -13.83
CA ILE A 239 15.87 -2.30 -13.22
C ILE A 239 16.85 -2.91 -14.22
N GLN A 240 18.11 -3.07 -13.79
CA GLN A 240 19.15 -3.61 -14.65
C GLN A 240 19.93 -4.75 -14.02
N GLN A 241 20.39 -5.68 -14.85
CA GLN A 241 21.48 -6.58 -14.49
C GLN A 241 22.81 -5.81 -14.59
N THR A 242 23.73 -6.07 -13.66
CA THR A 242 25.02 -5.35 -13.57
C THR A 242 26.00 -5.88 -14.62
N THR A 243 25.79 -5.50 -15.88
CA THR A 243 26.70 -5.74 -17.00
C THR A 243 27.03 -4.42 -17.71
N GLU A 244 28.18 -4.37 -18.37
CA GLU A 244 28.68 -3.15 -19.03
C GLU A 244 27.69 -2.60 -20.08
N VAL A 245 27.09 -3.50 -20.87
CA VAL A 245 26.15 -3.14 -21.94
C VAL A 245 24.90 -2.46 -21.36
N PHE A 246 24.31 -3.01 -20.29
CA PHE A 246 23.09 -2.44 -19.71
C PHE A 246 23.37 -1.17 -18.89
N THR A 247 24.50 -1.12 -18.20
CA THR A 247 24.90 0.06 -17.43
C THR A 247 25.06 1.28 -18.32
N SER A 248 25.83 1.15 -19.42
CA SER A 248 26.01 2.23 -20.39
C SER A 248 24.73 2.59 -21.15
N THR A 249 23.84 1.62 -21.41
CA THR A 249 22.53 1.89 -22.01
C THR A 249 21.63 2.69 -21.07
N LEU A 250 21.67 2.39 -19.76
CA LEU A 250 20.88 3.12 -18.77
C LEU A 250 21.40 4.54 -18.55
N ASP A 251 22.71 4.75 -18.54
CA ASP A 251 23.30 6.08 -18.38
C ASP A 251 22.95 7.00 -19.58
N ASP A 252 22.94 6.49 -20.82
CA ASP A 252 22.42 7.23 -21.99
C ASP A 252 20.91 7.48 -21.89
N LEU A 253 20.13 6.52 -21.38
CA LEU A 253 18.69 6.71 -21.16
C LEU A 253 18.43 7.84 -20.15
N GLU A 254 19.18 7.86 -19.03
CA GLU A 254 19.08 8.87 -17.97
C GLU A 254 19.32 10.28 -18.49
N GLN A 255 20.34 10.46 -19.35
CA GLN A 255 20.60 11.74 -19.98
C GLN A 255 19.41 12.18 -20.86
N ARG A 256 18.89 11.28 -21.71
CA ARG A 256 17.82 11.60 -22.67
C ARG A 256 16.47 11.86 -22.01
N VAL A 257 16.12 11.12 -20.96
CA VAL A 257 14.87 11.35 -20.22
C VAL A 257 14.91 12.69 -19.50
N LYS A 258 16.07 13.09 -18.96
CA LYS A 258 16.28 14.39 -18.32
C LYS A 258 16.08 15.54 -19.31
N GLU A 259 16.62 15.42 -20.52
CA GLU A 259 16.40 16.38 -21.62
C GLU A 259 14.92 16.45 -22.05
N ALA A 260 14.17 15.36 -21.91
CA ALA A 260 12.75 15.27 -22.24
C ALA A 260 11.80 15.68 -21.09
N GLY A 261 12.33 16.10 -19.93
CA GLY A 261 11.52 16.45 -18.76
C GLY A 261 10.87 15.26 -18.05
N ILE A 262 11.44 14.06 -18.20
CA ILE A 262 10.98 12.80 -17.58
C ILE A 262 11.96 12.42 -16.48
N GLU A 263 11.45 12.07 -15.29
CA GLU A 263 12.25 11.73 -14.12
C GLU A 263 12.31 10.21 -13.88
N ILE A 264 13.50 9.70 -13.57
CA ILE A 264 13.69 8.33 -13.08
C ILE A 264 13.48 8.35 -11.56
N SER A 265 12.35 7.83 -11.10
CA SER A 265 12.03 7.82 -9.66
C SER A 265 12.73 6.74 -8.87
N VAL A 266 13.03 5.60 -9.50
CA VAL A 266 13.70 4.47 -8.86
C VAL A 266 14.66 3.82 -9.85
N ARG A 267 15.91 3.66 -9.43
CA ARG A 267 16.93 2.85 -10.12
C ARG A 267 17.23 1.64 -9.25
N GLN A 268 17.10 0.45 -9.79
CA GLN A 268 17.50 -0.80 -9.13
C GLN A 268 18.50 -1.53 -10.03
N SER A 269 19.47 -2.19 -9.40
CA SER A 269 20.41 -3.07 -10.08
C SER A 269 20.58 -4.35 -9.30
N PHE A 270 20.78 -5.46 -10.00
CA PHE A 270 21.08 -6.75 -9.38
C PHE A 270 22.22 -7.44 -10.13
N LEU A 271 22.88 -8.38 -9.45
CA LEU A 271 23.93 -9.21 -10.04
C LEU A 271 23.42 -10.61 -10.35
N THR A 272 22.83 -11.27 -9.35
CA THR A 272 22.34 -12.66 -9.44
C THR A 272 20.92 -12.84 -8.93
N ASP A 273 20.55 -12.23 -7.80
CA ASP A 273 19.22 -12.32 -7.20
C ASP A 273 18.41 -11.02 -7.41
N PRO A 274 17.28 -11.06 -8.14
CA PRO A 274 16.43 -9.90 -8.38
C PRO A 274 15.37 -9.64 -7.29
N ALA A 275 15.17 -10.53 -6.31
CA ALA A 275 14.03 -10.47 -5.38
C ALA A 275 13.93 -9.13 -4.61
N VAL A 276 15.05 -8.66 -4.06
CA VAL A 276 15.11 -7.39 -3.30
C VAL A 276 14.80 -6.20 -4.21
N ALA A 277 15.31 -6.22 -5.45
CA ALA A 277 15.08 -5.16 -6.42
C ALA A 277 13.58 -5.06 -6.79
N VAL A 278 12.93 -6.19 -7.06
CA VAL A 278 11.50 -6.25 -7.37
C VAL A 278 10.64 -5.78 -6.18
N LYS A 279 10.98 -6.21 -4.96
CA LYS A 279 10.27 -5.78 -3.74
C LYS A 279 10.38 -4.27 -3.52
N ASN A 280 11.54 -3.68 -3.82
CA ASN A 280 11.75 -2.23 -3.74
C ASN A 280 10.93 -1.48 -4.79
N LEU A 281 10.82 -1.99 -6.03
CA LEU A 281 9.97 -1.39 -7.07
C LEU A 281 8.51 -1.31 -6.60
N LYS A 282 7.99 -2.40 -6.02
CA LYS A 282 6.64 -2.43 -5.45
C LYS A 282 6.47 -1.46 -4.29
N ARG A 283 7.43 -1.41 -3.36
CA ARG A 283 7.39 -0.51 -2.20
C ARG A 283 7.33 0.97 -2.62
N GLN A 284 7.90 1.32 -3.76
CA GLN A 284 7.95 2.68 -4.29
C GLN A 284 6.79 3.01 -5.26
N ASP A 285 5.79 2.13 -5.41
CA ASP A 285 4.67 2.27 -6.37
C ASP A 285 5.16 2.56 -7.81
N ALA A 286 6.21 1.86 -8.24
CA ALA A 286 6.74 1.98 -9.60
C ALA A 286 5.80 1.30 -10.60
N ARG A 287 5.22 2.08 -11.53
CA ARG A 287 4.23 1.61 -12.52
C ARG A 287 4.82 1.37 -13.90
N ILE A 288 5.63 2.30 -14.39
CA ILE A 288 6.31 2.20 -15.69
C ILE A 288 7.74 1.75 -15.44
N ILE A 289 8.06 0.52 -15.85
CA ILE A 289 9.32 -0.15 -15.50
C ILE A 289 10.09 -0.49 -16.76
N VAL A 290 11.36 -0.07 -16.83
CA VAL A 290 12.30 -0.45 -17.89
C VAL A 290 13.25 -1.52 -17.37
N GLY A 291 13.14 -2.73 -17.94
CA GLY A 291 13.98 -3.88 -17.60
C GLY A 291 15.12 -4.08 -18.60
N LEU A 292 16.35 -4.14 -18.10
CA LEU A 292 17.56 -4.37 -18.88
C LEU A 292 18.34 -5.56 -18.32
N PHE A 293 18.10 -6.75 -18.86
CA PHE A 293 18.74 -7.99 -18.41
C PHE A 293 18.73 -9.04 -19.52
N TYR A 294 19.53 -10.10 -19.39
CA TYR A 294 19.50 -11.23 -20.33
C TYR A 294 18.26 -12.13 -20.11
N GLU A 295 17.93 -12.95 -21.09
CA GLU A 295 16.75 -13.84 -21.08
C GLU A 295 16.69 -14.76 -19.85
N THR A 296 17.83 -15.28 -19.40
CA THR A 296 17.92 -16.15 -18.21
C THR A 296 17.52 -15.41 -16.93
N GLU A 297 17.92 -14.15 -16.81
CA GLU A 297 17.58 -13.32 -15.67
C GLU A 297 16.17 -12.76 -15.78
N ALA A 298 15.65 -12.54 -16.99
CA ALA A 298 14.25 -12.17 -17.22
C ALA A 298 13.31 -13.20 -16.59
N ARG A 299 13.56 -14.50 -16.78
CA ARG A 299 12.74 -15.55 -16.15
C ARG A 299 12.73 -15.48 -14.62
N LYS A 300 13.89 -15.20 -13.99
CA LYS A 300 13.97 -15.05 -12.53
C LYS A 300 13.23 -13.80 -12.05
N VAL A 301 13.43 -12.66 -12.73
CA VAL A 301 12.76 -11.39 -12.43
C VAL A 301 11.24 -11.56 -12.53
N PHE A 302 10.73 -12.12 -13.64
CA PHE A 302 9.29 -12.26 -13.84
C PHE A 302 8.63 -13.27 -12.90
N CYS A 303 9.36 -14.30 -12.45
CA CYS A 303 8.87 -15.18 -11.39
C CYS A 303 8.71 -14.43 -10.04
N GLU A 304 9.64 -13.53 -9.69
CA GLU A 304 9.50 -12.67 -8.50
C GLU A 304 8.42 -11.60 -8.68
N VAL A 305 8.27 -11.03 -9.88
CA VAL A 305 7.19 -10.09 -10.23
C VAL A 305 5.82 -10.74 -10.05
N TYR A 306 5.66 -12.00 -10.45
CA TYR A 306 4.44 -12.76 -10.23
C TYR A 306 4.13 -12.92 -8.73
N LYS A 307 5.12 -13.36 -7.94
CA LYS A 307 4.99 -13.53 -6.49
C LYS A 307 4.61 -12.24 -5.78
N GLU A 308 5.19 -11.12 -6.22
CA GLU A 308 4.91 -9.79 -5.67
C GLU A 308 3.68 -9.12 -6.29
N LYS A 309 3.01 -9.73 -7.28
CA LYS A 309 1.85 -9.16 -8.01
C LYS A 309 2.15 -7.78 -8.63
N LEU A 310 3.35 -7.61 -9.18
CA LEU A 310 3.80 -6.38 -9.86
C LEU A 310 3.51 -6.44 -11.39
N TYR A 311 2.31 -6.89 -11.75
CA TYR A 311 1.83 -7.08 -13.11
C TYR A 311 0.33 -6.75 -13.22
N GLY A 312 -0.22 -6.77 -14.44
CA GLY A 312 -1.63 -6.50 -14.71
C GLY A 312 -1.91 -5.04 -15.07
N LYS A 313 -3.16 -4.59 -14.89
CA LYS A 313 -3.67 -3.31 -15.42
C LYS A 313 -2.86 -2.07 -15.02
N LYS A 314 -2.19 -2.09 -13.87
CA LYS A 314 -1.52 -0.91 -13.29
C LYS A 314 -0.06 -0.73 -13.71
N TYR A 315 0.54 -1.77 -14.30
CA TYR A 315 1.99 -1.84 -14.52
C TYR A 315 2.29 -2.03 -16.01
N VAL A 316 3.37 -1.39 -16.48
CA VAL A 316 3.89 -1.57 -17.84
C VAL A 316 5.36 -1.90 -17.75
N TRP A 317 5.73 -2.96 -18.45
CA TRP A 317 7.11 -3.42 -18.57
C TRP A 317 7.64 -3.11 -19.96
N PHE A 318 8.80 -2.45 -20.03
CA PHE A 318 9.61 -2.30 -21.23
C PHE A 318 10.76 -3.28 -21.17
N LEU A 319 10.81 -4.19 -22.13
CA LEU A 319 11.89 -5.16 -22.28
C LEU A 319 12.64 -4.94 -23.60
N ILE A 320 13.67 -5.74 -23.78
CA ILE A 320 14.44 -5.79 -25.02
C ILE A 320 13.83 -6.88 -25.92
N GLY A 321 13.72 -6.62 -27.22
CA GLY A 321 13.00 -7.50 -28.16
C GLY A 321 13.77 -8.70 -28.72
N TRP A 322 15.08 -8.85 -28.44
CA TRP A 322 15.89 -9.95 -29.01
C TRP A 322 15.69 -11.31 -28.31
N TYR A 323 14.74 -11.43 -27.38
CA TYR A 323 14.43 -12.71 -26.75
C TYR A 323 13.71 -13.64 -27.74
N ALA A 324 13.89 -14.96 -27.58
CA ALA A 324 13.10 -15.91 -28.34
C ALA A 324 11.60 -15.75 -28.04
N ASP A 325 10.72 -15.82 -29.04
CA ASP A 325 9.27 -15.57 -28.89
C ASP A 325 8.60 -16.38 -27.76
N ASN A 326 9.14 -17.56 -27.44
CA ASN A 326 8.63 -18.48 -26.43
C ASN A 326 9.49 -18.55 -25.14
N TRP A 327 10.35 -17.57 -24.89
CA TRP A 327 11.35 -17.57 -23.81
C TRP A 327 10.80 -17.85 -22.40
N PHE A 328 9.54 -17.45 -22.13
CA PHE A 328 8.85 -17.63 -20.85
C PHE A 328 8.14 -18.99 -20.69
N LYS A 329 7.99 -19.76 -21.79
CA LYS A 329 7.42 -21.12 -21.77
C LYS A 329 8.48 -22.21 -21.55
N ILE A 330 9.76 -21.85 -21.65
CA ILE A 330 10.89 -22.76 -21.48
C ILE A 330 10.98 -23.17 -20.01
N LYS A 331 11.08 -24.47 -19.74
CA LYS A 331 11.25 -25.00 -18.38
C LYS A 331 12.65 -24.67 -17.87
N ASP A 332 12.72 -23.88 -16.81
CA ASP A 332 13.96 -23.46 -16.16
C ASP A 332 14.01 -24.02 -14.73
N PRO A 333 15.03 -24.84 -14.37
CA PRO A 333 15.15 -25.41 -13.03
C PRO A 333 15.52 -24.38 -11.95
N ALA A 334 15.95 -23.17 -12.33
CA ALA A 334 16.32 -22.11 -11.39
C ALA A 334 15.12 -21.31 -10.85
N ILE A 335 13.90 -21.53 -11.38
CA ILE A 335 12.69 -20.81 -10.98
C ILE A 335 11.63 -21.77 -10.42
N ASN A 336 10.85 -21.27 -9.46
CA ASN A 336 9.76 -22.04 -8.82
C ASN A 336 8.38 -21.75 -9.46
N CYS A 337 8.32 -21.01 -10.56
CA CYS A 337 7.07 -20.60 -11.23
C CYS A 337 6.72 -21.52 -12.41
N THR A 338 5.42 -21.72 -12.66
CA THR A 338 4.92 -22.46 -13.83
C THR A 338 4.88 -21.56 -15.07
N ALA A 339 4.83 -22.14 -16.27
CA ALA A 339 4.70 -21.38 -17.51
C ALA A 339 3.42 -20.53 -17.58
N GLU A 340 2.33 -21.00 -16.96
CA GLU A 340 1.06 -20.25 -16.85
C GLU A 340 1.21 -18.99 -15.99
N ASN A 341 1.82 -19.14 -14.80
CA ASN A 341 2.11 -17.99 -13.93
C ASN A 341 3.00 -16.96 -14.63
N MET A 342 4.00 -17.45 -15.38
CA MET A 342 4.90 -16.59 -16.15
C MET A 342 4.17 -15.87 -17.27
N ALA A 343 3.33 -16.58 -18.04
CA ALA A 343 2.54 -15.99 -19.12
C ALA A 343 1.63 -14.87 -18.63
N GLU A 344 0.99 -15.04 -17.47
CA GLU A 344 0.18 -13.99 -16.84
C GLU A 344 1.03 -12.78 -16.42
N ALA A 345 2.22 -13.02 -15.87
CA ALA A 345 3.10 -11.95 -15.38
C ALA A 345 3.72 -11.10 -16.50
N VAL A 346 3.99 -11.71 -17.67
CA VAL A 346 4.55 -10.99 -18.82
C VAL A 346 3.50 -10.37 -19.73
N GLU A 347 2.21 -10.65 -19.54
CA GLU A 347 1.16 -10.20 -20.45
C GLU A 347 1.13 -8.66 -20.61
N GLY A 348 1.03 -8.18 -21.86
CA GLY A 348 0.92 -6.75 -22.16
C GLY A 348 2.23 -5.96 -22.07
N HIS A 349 3.38 -6.58 -21.83
CA HIS A 349 4.68 -5.89 -21.88
C HIS A 349 5.01 -5.41 -23.30
N VAL A 350 5.77 -4.32 -23.38
CA VAL A 350 6.23 -3.70 -24.63
C VAL A 350 7.70 -4.03 -24.83
N THR A 351 8.07 -4.48 -26.03
CA THR A 351 9.46 -4.70 -26.43
C THR A 351 9.86 -3.64 -27.44
N THR A 352 11.13 -3.24 -27.35
CA THR A 352 11.78 -2.43 -28.37
C THR A 352 12.92 -3.23 -28.96
N GLU A 353 12.88 -3.46 -30.26
CA GLU A 353 13.90 -4.16 -31.03
C GLU A 353 14.45 -3.26 -32.14
N ILE A 354 15.54 -3.68 -32.77
CA ILE A 354 16.10 -3.03 -33.94
C ILE A 354 15.82 -3.92 -35.14
N VAL A 355 15.35 -3.32 -36.24
CA VAL A 355 15.05 -4.06 -37.46
C VAL A 355 16.35 -4.57 -38.08
N MET A 356 16.58 -5.90 -38.01
CA MET A 356 17.77 -6.55 -38.58
C MET A 356 17.54 -7.11 -39.99
N LEU A 357 16.30 -7.12 -40.47
CA LEU A 357 15.92 -7.60 -41.80
C LEU A 357 14.96 -6.60 -42.43
N ASN A 358 15.20 -6.22 -43.69
CA ASN A 358 14.32 -5.27 -44.36
C ASN A 358 12.91 -5.90 -44.55
N PRO A 359 11.84 -5.28 -44.02
CA PRO A 359 10.48 -5.76 -44.24
C PRO A 359 9.99 -5.54 -45.67
N GLU A 360 10.60 -4.60 -46.40
CA GLU A 360 10.27 -4.33 -47.79
C GLU A 360 10.91 -5.34 -48.73
N THR A 361 10.22 -5.69 -49.82
CA THR A 361 10.70 -6.62 -50.86
C THR A 361 11.57 -5.91 -51.90
N VAL A 362 12.54 -5.13 -51.44
CA VAL A 362 13.50 -4.42 -52.29
C VAL A 362 14.70 -5.33 -52.58
N ARG A 363 15.22 -5.28 -53.82
CA ARG A 363 16.46 -5.99 -54.18
C ARG A 363 17.66 -5.14 -53.77
N GLY A 364 18.50 -5.69 -52.90
CA GLY A 364 19.74 -5.05 -52.46
C GLY A 364 20.89 -5.19 -53.47
N VAL A 365 22.10 -4.83 -53.04
CA VAL A 365 23.34 -4.91 -53.87
C VAL A 365 23.63 -6.31 -54.41
N SER A 366 23.22 -7.36 -53.68
CA SER A 366 23.38 -8.76 -54.11
C SER A 366 22.32 -9.23 -55.12
N ASN A 367 21.41 -8.35 -55.54
CA ASN A 367 20.24 -8.64 -56.37
C ASN A 367 19.26 -9.67 -55.74
N MET A 368 19.35 -9.89 -54.42
CA MET A 368 18.46 -10.74 -53.63
C MET A 368 17.50 -9.89 -52.79
N THR A 369 16.29 -10.41 -52.55
CA THR A 369 15.38 -9.86 -51.54
C THR A 369 15.68 -10.44 -50.16
N SER A 370 15.10 -9.86 -49.10
CA SER A 370 15.21 -10.38 -47.73
C SER A 370 14.66 -11.80 -47.59
N GLN A 371 13.58 -12.12 -48.31
CA GLN A 371 12.97 -13.47 -48.32
C GLN A 371 13.85 -14.49 -49.07
N ASP A 372 14.42 -14.09 -50.22
CA ASP A 372 15.34 -14.95 -50.98
C ASP A 372 16.58 -15.30 -50.14
N PHE A 373 17.13 -14.32 -49.40
CA PHE A 373 18.25 -14.54 -48.49
C PHE A 373 17.91 -15.55 -47.39
N LEU A 374 16.75 -15.41 -46.74
CA LEU A 374 16.32 -16.34 -45.69
C LEU A 374 16.14 -17.76 -46.24
N ALA A 375 15.52 -17.91 -47.42
CA ALA A 375 15.36 -19.21 -48.06
C ALA A 375 16.72 -19.85 -48.37
N ALA A 376 17.68 -19.07 -48.88
CA ALA A 376 19.04 -19.53 -49.14
C ALA A 376 19.78 -19.92 -47.85
N LEU A 377 19.62 -19.15 -46.77
CA LEU A 377 20.21 -19.43 -45.47
C LEU A 377 19.65 -20.74 -44.88
N MET A 378 18.34 -20.91 -44.89
CA MET A 378 17.67 -22.13 -44.41
C MET A 378 18.10 -23.37 -45.18
N SER A 379 18.23 -23.26 -46.52
CA SER A 379 18.73 -24.35 -47.36
C SER A 379 20.16 -24.78 -46.95
N ARG A 380 21.04 -23.81 -46.64
CA ARG A 380 22.42 -24.10 -46.19
C ARG A 380 22.51 -24.67 -44.77
N LEU A 381 21.52 -24.38 -43.91
CA LEU A 381 21.48 -24.88 -42.54
C LEU A 381 20.98 -26.35 -42.44
N GLY A 382 20.60 -26.96 -43.56
CA GLY A 382 20.29 -28.40 -43.61
C GLY A 382 19.03 -28.80 -42.84
N GLY A 383 18.03 -27.91 -42.76
CA GLY A 383 16.73 -28.21 -42.13
C GLY A 383 16.70 -28.10 -40.60
N LYS A 384 17.72 -27.48 -39.98
CA LYS A 384 17.63 -27.09 -38.56
C LYS A 384 16.57 -26.01 -38.37
N ASN A 385 15.81 -26.11 -37.28
CA ASN A 385 14.82 -25.10 -36.94
C ASN A 385 15.51 -23.74 -36.71
N PRO A 386 14.99 -22.63 -37.27
CA PRO A 386 15.52 -21.29 -37.04
C PRO A 386 15.59 -20.93 -35.55
N GLU A 387 14.59 -21.37 -34.78
CA GLU A 387 14.48 -21.14 -33.33
C GLU A 387 15.59 -21.82 -32.50
N GLU A 388 16.15 -22.93 -33.01
CA GLU A 388 17.24 -23.65 -32.33
C GLU A 388 18.63 -23.18 -32.81
N THR A 389 18.67 -22.34 -33.85
CA THR A 389 19.91 -21.85 -34.45
C THR A 389 20.26 -20.50 -33.84
N GLY A 390 21.17 -20.50 -32.86
CA GLY A 390 21.64 -19.27 -32.22
C GLY A 390 22.25 -18.29 -33.24
N GLY A 391 21.91 -17.00 -33.12
CA GLY A 391 22.41 -15.94 -34.00
C GLY A 391 21.72 -15.84 -35.37
N PHE A 392 20.55 -16.47 -35.54
CA PHE A 392 19.84 -16.47 -36.83
C PHE A 392 19.37 -15.07 -37.25
N GLN A 393 18.92 -14.25 -36.30
CA GLN A 393 18.42 -12.89 -36.57
C GLN A 393 19.53 -11.93 -37.00
N GLU A 394 20.76 -12.14 -36.54
CA GLU A 394 21.93 -11.33 -36.83
C GLU A 394 22.65 -11.73 -38.14
N ALA A 395 22.25 -12.84 -38.77
CA ALA A 395 22.86 -13.32 -40.02
C ALA A 395 22.88 -12.28 -41.16
N PRO A 396 21.82 -11.48 -41.40
CA PRO A 396 21.84 -10.39 -42.39
C PRO A 396 22.93 -9.34 -42.10
N LEU A 397 23.24 -9.08 -40.84
CA LEU A 397 24.24 -8.07 -40.44
C LEU A 397 25.65 -8.52 -40.81
N ALA A 398 25.95 -9.82 -40.67
CA ALA A 398 27.21 -10.41 -41.10
C ALA A 398 27.33 -10.42 -42.62
N TYR A 399 26.23 -10.71 -43.32
CA TYR A 399 26.17 -10.66 -44.79
C TYR A 399 26.47 -9.25 -45.31
N ASP A 400 25.80 -8.25 -44.76
CA ASP A 400 25.97 -6.85 -45.14
C ASP A 400 27.33 -6.28 -44.70
N ALA A 401 27.94 -6.79 -43.61
CA ALA A 401 29.28 -6.41 -43.21
C ALA A 401 30.33 -6.79 -44.27
N VAL A 402 30.23 -7.99 -44.83
CA VAL A 402 31.13 -8.45 -45.89
C VAL A 402 30.92 -7.63 -47.17
N TRP A 403 29.67 -7.31 -47.53
CA TRP A 403 29.38 -6.42 -48.66
C TRP A 403 29.90 -5.00 -48.45
N ALA A 404 29.72 -4.42 -47.26
CA ALA A 404 30.25 -3.12 -46.92
C ALA A 404 31.77 -3.06 -47.07
N LEU A 405 32.45 -4.12 -46.59
CA LEU A 405 33.90 -4.25 -46.75
C LEU A 405 34.31 -4.38 -48.22
N ALA A 406 33.63 -5.23 -49.00
CA ALA A 406 33.95 -5.41 -50.42
C ALA A 406 33.77 -4.11 -51.23
N LEU A 407 32.67 -3.39 -51.00
CA LEU A 407 32.40 -2.10 -51.64
C LEU A 407 33.41 -1.03 -51.21
N ALA A 408 33.79 -1.00 -49.93
CA ALA A 408 34.80 -0.07 -49.44
C ALA A 408 36.17 -0.37 -50.04
N LEU A 409 36.61 -1.63 -50.06
CA LEU A 409 37.88 -2.02 -50.68
C LEU A 409 37.90 -1.66 -52.17
N ASN A 410 36.82 -1.90 -52.91
CA ASN A 410 36.72 -1.49 -54.31
C ASN A 410 36.88 0.04 -54.47
N LYS A 411 36.23 0.85 -53.61
CA LYS A 411 36.38 2.31 -53.61
C LYS A 411 37.82 2.77 -53.32
N THR A 412 38.61 2.01 -52.55
CA THR A 412 40.01 2.37 -52.25
C THR A 412 40.97 2.19 -53.42
N VAL A 413 40.66 1.34 -54.41
CA VAL A 413 41.59 0.99 -55.49
C VAL A 413 42.00 2.21 -56.32
N ALA A 414 41.06 3.09 -56.67
CA ALA A 414 41.37 4.27 -57.49
C ALA A 414 42.23 5.32 -56.76
N PRO A 415 41.91 5.74 -55.51
CA PRO A 415 42.77 6.62 -54.72
C PRO A 415 44.17 6.05 -54.43
N LEU A 416 44.27 4.75 -54.16
CA LEU A 416 45.56 4.09 -53.90
C LEU A 416 46.43 4.05 -55.16
N LYS A 417 45.83 3.73 -56.32
CA LYS A 417 46.52 3.74 -57.61
C LYS A 417 47.05 5.14 -57.96
N ALA A 418 46.29 6.20 -57.65
CA ALA A 418 46.72 7.58 -57.84
C ALA A 418 47.95 7.95 -56.99
N ARG A 419 48.15 7.27 -55.84
CA ARG A 419 49.34 7.41 -54.98
C ARG A 419 50.43 6.37 -55.24
N GLY A 420 50.31 5.58 -56.31
CA GLY A 420 51.27 4.54 -56.68
C GLY A 420 51.34 3.34 -55.73
N ARG A 421 50.29 3.08 -54.93
CA ARG A 421 50.20 1.94 -54.00
C ARG A 421 49.10 0.96 -54.39
N ARG A 422 49.25 -0.31 -54.00
CA ARG A 422 48.25 -1.37 -54.15
C ARG A 422 47.81 -1.88 -52.80
N LEU A 423 46.67 -2.58 -52.76
CA LEU A 423 46.19 -3.26 -51.53
C LEU A 423 47.11 -4.41 -51.11
N GLU A 424 47.84 -5.00 -52.07
CA GLU A 424 48.83 -6.06 -51.86
C GLU A 424 50.04 -5.56 -51.04
N ASP A 425 50.33 -4.26 -51.08
CA ASP A 425 51.45 -3.62 -50.37
C ASP A 425 51.11 -3.33 -48.88
N PHE A 426 50.04 -3.93 -48.36
CA PHE A 426 49.59 -3.71 -46.98
C PHE A 426 50.54 -4.37 -45.97
N ASN A 427 50.90 -3.59 -44.95
CA ASN A 427 51.67 -4.02 -43.79
C ASN A 427 51.08 -3.35 -42.54
N TYR A 428 51.19 -3.99 -41.36
CA TYR A 428 50.68 -3.49 -40.09
C TYR A 428 51.27 -2.14 -39.65
N ASN A 429 52.40 -1.73 -40.23
CA ASN A 429 53.01 -0.41 -39.98
C ASN A 429 52.48 0.70 -40.89
N ASN A 430 51.69 0.38 -41.93
CA ASN A 430 51.29 1.33 -42.96
C ASN A 430 49.94 1.99 -42.66
N HIS A 431 49.98 3.22 -42.14
CA HIS A 431 48.78 3.97 -41.80
C HIS A 431 48.00 4.49 -43.04
N ASP A 432 48.67 4.73 -44.17
CA ASP A 432 48.04 5.38 -45.32
C ASP A 432 46.93 4.53 -45.93
N ILE A 433 47.17 3.21 -46.09
CA ILE A 433 46.19 2.27 -46.65
C ILE A 433 44.99 2.16 -45.70
N THR A 434 45.24 2.01 -44.40
CA THR A 434 44.19 1.97 -43.37
C THR A 434 43.34 3.24 -43.37
N SER A 435 43.95 4.41 -43.55
CA SER A 435 43.23 5.68 -43.61
C SER A 435 42.31 5.80 -44.83
N GLU A 436 42.70 5.26 -45.99
CA GLU A 436 41.85 5.22 -47.18
C GLU A 436 40.70 4.21 -47.00
N ILE A 437 40.96 3.04 -46.40
CA ILE A 437 39.90 2.07 -46.07
C ILE A 437 38.90 2.68 -45.08
N TYR A 438 39.38 3.37 -44.05
CA TYR A 438 38.53 4.08 -43.10
C TYR A 438 37.63 5.09 -43.80
N ARG A 439 38.18 5.93 -44.70
CA ARG A 439 37.40 6.92 -45.45
C ARG A 439 36.38 6.26 -46.39
N ALA A 440 36.76 5.16 -47.04
CA ALA A 440 35.87 4.41 -47.92
C ALA A 440 34.70 3.76 -47.16
N LEU A 441 34.94 3.22 -45.96
CA LEU A 441 33.90 2.69 -45.08
C LEU A 441 32.99 3.81 -44.57
N ASN A 442 33.54 4.93 -44.11
CA ASN A 442 32.76 6.05 -43.60
C ASN A 442 31.83 6.68 -44.66
N THR A 443 32.21 6.60 -45.94
CA THR A 443 31.40 7.08 -47.09
C THR A 443 30.63 5.97 -47.80
N SER A 444 30.59 4.76 -47.22
CA SER A 444 29.81 3.66 -47.76
C SER A 444 28.32 3.84 -47.41
N SER A 445 27.47 3.68 -48.43
CA SER A 445 26.02 3.77 -48.33
C SER A 445 25.45 2.89 -49.43
N PHE A 446 24.66 1.89 -49.05
CA PHE A 446 24.04 0.95 -49.99
C PHE A 446 22.83 0.25 -49.35
N GLU A 447 21.95 -0.30 -50.19
CA GLU A 447 20.84 -1.16 -49.77
C GLU A 447 21.32 -2.61 -49.60
N GLY A 448 21.34 -3.08 -48.36
CA GLY A 448 21.66 -4.45 -47.98
C GLY A 448 20.41 -5.30 -47.72
N VAL A 449 20.62 -6.54 -47.29
CA VAL A 449 19.52 -7.46 -46.92
C VAL A 449 18.83 -6.98 -45.63
N SER A 450 19.59 -6.36 -44.75
CA SER A 450 19.08 -5.75 -43.53
C SER A 450 18.52 -4.33 -43.74
N GLY A 451 18.45 -3.86 -44.99
CA GLY A 451 18.02 -2.51 -45.39
C GLY A 451 19.19 -1.57 -45.64
N GLN A 452 18.92 -0.27 -45.69
CA GLN A 452 19.95 0.74 -45.92
C GLN A 452 21.08 0.64 -44.87
N VAL A 453 22.32 0.50 -45.33
CA VAL A 453 23.52 0.44 -44.48
C VAL A 453 24.24 1.77 -44.60
N VAL A 454 24.20 2.55 -43.50
CA VAL A 454 24.94 3.81 -43.35
C VAL A 454 25.58 3.81 -41.96
N PHE A 455 26.87 4.13 -41.91
CA PHE A 455 27.60 4.29 -40.65
C PHE A 455 27.52 5.73 -40.17
N ASP A 456 27.28 5.91 -38.88
CA ASP A 456 27.35 7.21 -38.21
C ASP A 456 28.79 7.64 -37.97
N ALA A 457 28.98 8.86 -37.46
CA ALA A 457 30.30 9.38 -37.10
C ALA A 457 31.00 8.53 -36.01
N GLN A 458 30.26 7.75 -35.23
CA GLN A 458 30.75 6.85 -34.18
C GLN A 458 31.08 5.45 -34.71
N GLY A 459 30.80 5.15 -35.98
CA GLY A 459 31.09 3.88 -36.65
C GLY A 459 30.02 2.82 -36.43
N SER A 460 28.89 3.20 -35.84
CA SER A 460 27.72 2.34 -35.66
C SER A 460 26.77 2.51 -36.83
N ARG A 461 26.08 1.43 -37.18
CA ARG A 461 25.03 1.50 -38.20
C ARG A 461 23.76 2.18 -37.65
N MET A 462 23.16 3.03 -38.48
CA MET A 462 21.81 3.57 -38.26
C MET A 462 20.73 2.58 -38.73
N ALA A 463 19.68 2.40 -37.94
CA ALA A 463 18.56 1.51 -38.27
C ALA A 463 17.23 2.02 -37.69
N MET A 464 16.12 1.50 -38.20
CA MET A 464 14.80 1.69 -37.60
C MET A 464 14.62 0.76 -36.40
N THR A 465 13.89 1.23 -35.39
CA THR A 465 13.47 0.37 -34.27
C THR A 465 12.05 -0.13 -34.48
N LEU A 466 11.82 -1.40 -34.15
CA LEU A 466 10.52 -2.05 -34.12
C LEU A 466 9.97 -2.03 -32.69
N ILE A 467 8.68 -1.79 -32.56
CA ILE A 467 7.94 -1.81 -31.30
C ILE A 467 6.94 -2.95 -31.36
N GLU A 468 6.97 -3.84 -30.38
CA GLU A 468 6.03 -4.95 -30.27
C GLU A 468 5.40 -5.02 -28.89
N GLN A 469 4.28 -5.72 -28.80
CA GLN A 469 3.57 -5.97 -27.57
C GLN A 469 3.19 -7.45 -27.49
N LEU A 470 3.35 -8.06 -26.31
CA LEU A 470 2.86 -9.41 -26.07
C LEU A 470 1.34 -9.37 -25.85
N GLN A 471 0.59 -10.07 -26.71
CA GLN A 471 -0.88 -10.17 -26.64
C GLN A 471 -1.29 -11.64 -26.75
N GLY A 472 -1.90 -12.20 -25.72
CA GLY A 472 -2.35 -13.59 -25.69
C GLY A 472 -1.20 -14.60 -25.87
N GLY A 473 -0.01 -14.27 -25.36
CA GLY A 473 1.19 -15.10 -25.50
C GLY A 473 1.84 -15.13 -26.89
N SER A 474 1.51 -14.18 -27.78
CA SER A 474 2.13 -13.96 -29.09
C SER A 474 2.54 -12.49 -29.26
N TYR A 475 3.73 -12.25 -29.81
CA TYR A 475 4.20 -10.90 -30.10
C TYR A 475 3.46 -10.31 -31.31
N LYS A 476 2.97 -9.08 -31.16
CA LYS A 476 2.32 -8.30 -32.21
C LYS A 476 3.08 -7.01 -32.44
N LYS A 477 3.38 -6.72 -33.71
CA LYS A 477 4.05 -5.50 -34.15
C LYS A 477 3.09 -4.31 -34.03
N ILE A 478 3.52 -3.27 -33.32
CA ILE A 478 2.72 -2.08 -33.00
C ILE A 478 3.13 -0.87 -33.84
N GLY A 479 4.42 -0.76 -34.19
CA GLY A 479 4.90 0.35 -35.00
C GLY A 479 6.41 0.35 -35.22
N TYR A 480 6.88 1.30 -36.04
CA TYR A 480 8.30 1.55 -36.27
C TYR A 480 8.66 2.98 -35.88
N TYR A 481 9.90 3.16 -35.44
CA TYR A 481 10.44 4.48 -35.16
C TYR A 481 11.79 4.67 -35.85
N ASP A 482 11.90 5.77 -36.59
CA ASP A 482 13.14 6.22 -37.20
C ASP A 482 13.71 7.37 -36.35
N SER A 483 14.87 7.11 -35.74
CA SER A 483 15.61 8.08 -34.91
C SER A 483 16.14 9.26 -35.72
N SER A 484 16.44 9.07 -37.01
CA SER A 484 17.02 10.10 -37.87
C SER A 484 15.97 11.15 -38.27
N GLN A 485 14.79 10.70 -38.71
CA GLN A 485 13.67 11.57 -39.11
C GLN A 485 12.75 11.94 -37.95
N LYS A 486 12.95 11.34 -36.76
CA LYS A 486 12.05 11.43 -35.59
C LYS A 486 10.60 11.04 -35.92
N ASN A 487 10.41 10.17 -36.90
CA ASN A 487 9.11 9.74 -37.38
C ASN A 487 8.66 8.46 -36.66
N LEU A 488 7.43 8.45 -36.15
CA LEU A 488 6.81 7.29 -35.49
C LEU A 488 5.63 6.81 -36.33
N SER A 489 5.78 5.65 -36.99
CA SER A 489 4.68 4.98 -37.66
C SER A 489 3.96 4.05 -36.67
N TRP A 490 2.62 4.13 -36.61
CA TRP A 490 1.81 3.40 -35.63
C TRP A 490 0.67 2.67 -36.31
N PHE A 491 0.48 1.39 -35.99
CA PHE A 491 -0.57 0.55 -36.58
C PHE A 491 -1.91 0.62 -35.83
N GLY A 492 -1.92 1.06 -34.56
CA GLY A 492 -3.15 1.22 -33.78
C GLY A 492 -3.79 -0.09 -33.29
N ASN A 493 -2.99 -1.15 -33.18
CA ASN A 493 -3.38 -2.47 -32.71
C ASN A 493 -2.88 -2.78 -31.28
N ASP A 494 -2.54 -1.75 -30.50
CA ASP A 494 -2.15 -1.90 -29.09
C ASP A 494 -3.36 -2.20 -28.21
N VAL A 495 -3.25 -3.26 -27.40
CA VAL A 495 -4.33 -3.72 -26.52
C VAL A 495 -3.88 -3.55 -25.08
N TRP A 496 -4.70 -2.87 -24.28
CA TRP A 496 -4.47 -2.64 -22.86
C TRP A 496 -5.58 -3.32 -22.04
N ILE A 497 -5.27 -3.74 -20.82
CA ILE A 497 -6.23 -4.39 -19.89
C ILE A 497 -7.32 -3.38 -19.38
N GLY A 498 -7.30 -2.13 -19.84
CA GLY A 498 -8.26 -1.08 -19.49
C GLY A 498 -8.61 -0.18 -20.69
N ALA A 499 -9.29 0.93 -20.42
CA ALA A 499 -9.71 1.90 -21.45
C ALA A 499 -8.53 2.59 -22.17
N GLY A 500 -7.31 2.43 -21.67
CA GLY A 500 -6.09 3.00 -22.23
C GLY A 500 -4.85 2.57 -21.42
N PRO A 501 -3.67 3.12 -21.76
CA PRO A 501 -2.44 2.87 -21.02
C PRO A 501 -2.57 3.36 -19.56
N PRO A 502 -1.95 2.67 -18.59
CA PRO A 502 -2.01 3.09 -17.19
C PRO A 502 -1.29 4.41 -16.95
N ALA A 503 -1.69 5.11 -15.88
CA ALA A 503 -1.02 6.31 -15.42
C ALA A 503 0.33 5.98 -14.74
N ASP A 504 1.27 6.93 -14.79
CA ASP A 504 2.61 6.80 -14.23
C ASP A 504 2.65 6.85 -12.68
N ARG A 505 1.59 7.34 -12.05
CA ARG A 505 1.41 7.41 -10.59
C ARG A 505 -0.05 7.21 -10.19
N THR A 506 -0.28 6.89 -8.92
CA THR A 506 -1.61 6.99 -8.32
C THR A 506 -2.12 8.43 -8.38
N VAL A 507 -3.31 8.63 -8.94
CA VAL A 507 -3.99 9.93 -8.90
C VAL A 507 -4.59 10.09 -7.51
N VAL A 508 -4.27 11.18 -6.82
CA VAL A 508 -4.88 11.48 -5.52
C VAL A 508 -6.10 12.35 -5.77
N ILE A 509 -7.30 11.86 -5.44
CA ILE A 509 -8.53 12.66 -5.48
C ILE A 509 -8.84 13.11 -4.06
N GLU A 510 -9.05 14.41 -3.91
CA GLU A 510 -9.47 15.02 -2.66
C GLU A 510 -10.99 14.89 -2.52
N GLU A 511 -11.45 14.29 -1.41
CA GLU A 511 -12.87 14.10 -1.13
C GLU A 511 -13.22 14.68 0.24
N TYR A 512 -14.25 15.53 0.29
CA TYR A 512 -14.71 16.16 1.52
C TYR A 512 -15.66 15.22 2.27
N ARG A 513 -15.43 15.07 3.57
CA ARG A 513 -16.35 14.38 4.49
C ARG A 513 -17.40 15.37 4.99
N PHE A 514 -18.66 14.96 4.91
CA PHE A 514 -19.83 15.75 5.28
C PHE A 514 -20.64 15.03 6.35
N LEU A 515 -21.48 15.78 7.07
CA LEU A 515 -22.38 15.25 8.08
C LEU A 515 -23.44 14.35 7.42
N SER A 516 -23.80 13.26 8.09
CA SER A 516 -24.89 12.40 7.63
C SER A 516 -26.21 13.18 7.57
N GLN A 517 -26.74 13.35 6.36
CA GLN A 517 -28.00 14.08 6.12
C GLN A 517 -29.19 13.48 6.87
N LYS A 518 -29.18 12.16 7.09
CA LYS A 518 -30.21 11.47 7.88
C LYS A 518 -30.17 11.89 9.35
N LEU A 519 -28.97 12.01 9.92
CA LEU A 519 -28.77 12.44 11.29
C LEU A 519 -29.15 13.91 11.45
N PHE A 520 -28.71 14.77 10.52
CA PHE A 520 -29.03 16.20 10.53
C PHE A 520 -30.54 16.44 10.47
N ALA A 521 -31.25 15.77 9.55
CA ALA A 521 -32.69 15.90 9.41
C ALA A 521 -33.43 15.44 10.69
N ALA A 522 -33.06 14.29 11.25
CA ALA A 522 -33.71 13.77 12.46
C ALA A 522 -33.57 14.73 13.66
N VAL A 523 -32.34 15.21 13.92
CA VAL A 523 -32.06 16.12 15.03
C VAL A 523 -32.73 17.48 14.83
N SER A 524 -32.78 17.98 13.59
CA SER A 524 -33.46 19.25 13.24
C SER A 524 -34.96 19.19 13.51
N VAL A 525 -35.62 18.05 13.25
CA VAL A 525 -37.05 17.87 13.57
C VAL A 525 -37.28 17.92 15.08
N PHE A 526 -36.43 17.26 15.89
CA PHE A 526 -36.53 17.34 17.35
C PHE A 526 -36.29 18.75 17.87
N ALA A 527 -35.31 19.49 17.33
CA ALA A 527 -35.08 20.88 17.70
C ALA A 527 -36.29 21.77 17.36
N GLY A 528 -36.90 21.59 16.18
CA GLY A 528 -38.10 22.30 15.75
C GLY A 528 -39.32 22.04 16.64
N LEU A 529 -39.57 20.77 17.00
CA LEU A 529 -40.62 20.41 17.96
C LEU A 529 -40.40 21.04 19.35
N GLY A 530 -39.14 21.15 19.78
CA GLY A 530 -38.78 21.80 21.03
C GLY A 530 -39.06 23.31 21.01
N ILE A 531 -38.78 23.98 19.89
CA ILE A 531 -39.09 25.40 19.72
C ILE A 531 -40.61 25.61 19.75
N LEU A 532 -41.38 24.76 19.06
CA LEU A 532 -42.85 24.81 19.12
C LEU A 532 -43.37 24.63 20.55
N LEU A 533 -42.83 23.66 21.30
CA LEU A 533 -43.16 23.48 22.72
C LEU A 533 -42.83 24.72 23.56
N GLY A 534 -41.67 25.33 23.32
CA GLY A 534 -41.25 26.59 23.95
C GLY A 534 -42.23 27.74 23.69
N ILE A 535 -42.70 27.89 22.45
CA ILE A 535 -43.71 28.89 22.07
C ILE A 535 -45.04 28.63 22.79
N VAL A 536 -45.49 27.38 22.87
CA VAL A 536 -46.71 27.01 23.61
C VAL A 536 -46.59 27.32 25.10
N CYS A 537 -45.46 26.98 25.73
CA CYS A 537 -45.23 27.29 27.14
C CYS A 537 -45.17 28.80 27.39
N LEU A 538 -44.54 29.57 26.49
CA LEU A 538 -44.44 31.03 26.58
C LEU A 538 -45.82 31.70 26.44
N THR A 539 -46.60 31.31 25.43
CA THR A 539 -47.95 31.85 25.21
C THR A 539 -48.88 31.52 26.38
N PHE A 540 -48.83 30.28 26.89
CA PHE A 540 -49.59 29.88 28.08
C PHE A 540 -49.24 30.75 29.31
N ASN A 541 -47.96 31.03 29.54
CA ASN A 541 -47.51 31.79 30.70
C ASN A 541 -47.85 33.29 30.59
N ILE A 542 -47.85 33.85 29.38
CA ILE A 542 -48.25 35.24 29.12
C ILE A 542 -49.78 35.38 29.27
N TYR A 543 -50.55 34.48 28.65
CA TYR A 543 -52.02 34.55 28.66
C TYR A 543 -52.59 34.44 30.08
N ASN A 544 -52.04 33.54 30.90
CA ASN A 544 -52.49 33.34 32.28
C ASN A 544 -51.69 34.18 33.30
N GLY A 545 -50.98 35.22 32.87
CA GLY A 545 -50.10 36.04 33.72
C GLY A 545 -50.81 36.77 34.87
N ASN A 546 -52.13 36.94 34.78
CA ASN A 546 -52.93 37.59 35.81
C ASN A 546 -53.27 36.67 36.99
N VAL A 547 -53.13 35.34 36.84
CA VAL A 547 -53.46 34.38 37.89
C VAL A 547 -52.42 34.45 39.01
N ARG A 548 -52.88 34.62 40.26
CA ARG A 548 -52.03 34.79 41.45
C ARG A 548 -50.98 33.68 41.62
N TYR A 549 -51.31 32.44 41.29
CA TYR A 549 -50.37 31.32 41.30
C TYR A 549 -49.19 31.52 40.33
N ILE A 550 -49.47 32.03 39.12
CA ILE A 550 -48.45 32.31 38.10
C ILE A 550 -47.63 33.55 38.47
N GLN A 551 -48.26 34.60 39.01
CA GLN A 551 -47.57 35.79 39.51
C GLN A 551 -46.56 35.45 40.62
N ASN A 552 -46.93 34.58 41.57
CA ASN A 552 -46.04 34.10 42.63
C ASN A 552 -44.83 33.30 42.09
N SER A 553 -44.89 32.81 40.86
CA SER A 553 -43.79 32.07 40.21
C SER A 553 -42.82 32.95 39.41
N GLN A 554 -42.97 34.29 39.47
CA GLN A 554 -42.19 35.28 38.73
C GLN A 554 -42.23 35.03 37.21
N PRO A 555 -43.35 35.36 36.54
CA PRO A 555 -43.63 34.92 35.16
C PRO A 555 -42.63 35.46 34.14
N TYR A 556 -42.11 36.67 34.32
CA TYR A 556 -41.14 37.29 33.41
C TYR A 556 -39.79 36.57 33.38
N LEU A 557 -39.30 36.07 34.53
CA LEU A 557 -38.07 35.26 34.57
C LEU A 557 -38.27 33.93 33.85
N ASN A 558 -39.43 33.29 34.02
CA ASN A 558 -39.76 32.06 33.29
C ASN A 558 -39.89 32.32 31.77
N ASN A 559 -40.40 33.49 31.36
CA ASN A 559 -40.44 33.90 29.95
C ASN A 559 -39.01 34.03 29.39
N MET A 560 -38.08 34.65 30.13
CA MET A 560 -36.67 34.73 29.74
C MET A 560 -36.04 33.34 29.64
N THR A 561 -36.35 32.41 30.56
CA THR A 561 -35.90 31.01 30.47
C THR A 561 -36.39 30.34 29.19
N ALA A 562 -37.69 30.48 28.87
CA ALA A 562 -38.27 29.89 27.67
C ALA A 562 -37.64 30.46 26.39
N VAL A 563 -37.41 31.77 26.32
CA VAL A 563 -36.74 32.42 25.18
C VAL A 563 -35.30 31.92 25.05
N GLY A 564 -34.55 31.80 26.15
CA GLY A 564 -33.19 31.25 26.13
C GLY A 564 -33.15 29.80 25.64
N CYS A 565 -34.09 28.95 26.09
CA CYS A 565 -34.21 27.57 25.59
C CYS A 565 -34.53 27.52 24.08
N MET A 566 -35.40 28.39 23.57
CA MET A 566 -35.69 28.46 22.13
C MET A 566 -34.47 28.91 21.32
N MET A 567 -33.69 29.88 21.81
CA MET A 567 -32.44 30.31 21.17
C MET A 567 -31.39 29.20 21.16
N ALA A 568 -31.23 28.46 22.26
CA ALA A 568 -30.32 27.33 22.35
C ALA A 568 -30.73 26.20 21.38
N LEU A 569 -32.03 25.89 21.28
CA LEU A 569 -32.55 24.93 20.30
C LEU A 569 -32.32 25.39 18.85
N ALA A 570 -32.43 26.70 18.58
CA ALA A 570 -32.12 27.26 17.26
C ALA A 570 -30.63 27.14 16.89
N ALA A 571 -29.72 26.99 17.86
CA ALA A 571 -28.29 26.80 17.60
C ALA A 571 -27.98 25.44 16.94
N VAL A 572 -28.88 24.46 17.03
CA VAL A 572 -28.72 23.12 16.44
C VAL A 572 -28.68 23.16 14.91
N PHE A 573 -29.44 24.07 14.28
CA PHE A 573 -29.44 24.23 12.83
C PHE A 573 -28.08 24.66 12.27
N PRO A 574 -27.48 25.80 12.69
CA PRO A 574 -26.18 26.22 12.18
C PRO A 574 -25.07 25.25 12.56
N LEU A 575 -25.18 24.50 13.66
CA LEU A 575 -24.21 23.45 14.04
C LEU A 575 -24.12 22.31 13.00
N GLY A 576 -25.23 21.97 12.34
CA GLY A 576 -25.28 20.90 11.33
C GLY A 576 -25.11 21.37 9.89
N ILE A 577 -25.11 22.68 9.63
CA ILE A 577 -24.83 23.25 8.30
C ILE A 577 -23.34 23.11 8.01
N ASP A 578 -22.98 22.27 7.05
CA ASP A 578 -21.61 22.05 6.59
C ASP A 578 -21.39 22.57 5.15
N GLY A 579 -20.19 22.32 4.58
CA GLY A 579 -19.83 22.75 3.22
C GLY A 579 -20.69 22.12 2.12
N HIS A 580 -21.53 21.13 2.43
CA HIS A 580 -22.53 20.59 1.50
C HIS A 580 -23.70 21.55 1.28
N HIS A 581 -24.05 22.35 2.29
CA HIS A 581 -25.22 23.23 2.26
C HIS A 581 -24.87 24.68 1.92
N VAL A 582 -23.65 25.11 2.27
CA VAL A 582 -23.23 26.50 2.19
C VAL A 582 -21.90 26.63 1.46
N HIS A 583 -21.81 27.62 0.58
CA HIS A 583 -20.57 27.91 -0.14
C HIS A 583 -19.49 28.45 0.82
N ARG A 584 -18.21 28.17 0.53
CA ARG A 584 -17.06 28.52 1.40
C ARG A 584 -16.98 29.97 1.83
N SER A 585 -17.49 30.90 1.03
CA SER A 585 -17.51 32.34 1.36
C SER A 585 -18.46 32.68 2.50
N GLN A 586 -19.55 31.94 2.66
CA GLN A 586 -20.58 32.18 3.68
C GLN A 586 -20.37 31.34 4.94
N PHE A 587 -19.55 30.29 4.85
CA PHE A 587 -19.30 29.36 5.96
C PHE A 587 -18.70 30.02 7.22
N PRO A 588 -17.77 31.01 7.16
CA PRO A 588 -17.28 31.69 8.36
C PRO A 588 -18.40 32.41 9.11
N VAL A 589 -19.39 32.97 8.39
CA VAL A 589 -20.55 33.63 9.00
C VAL A 589 -21.40 32.61 9.76
N VAL A 590 -21.55 31.39 9.23
CA VAL A 590 -22.24 30.29 9.93
C VAL A 590 -21.45 29.89 11.19
N CYS A 591 -20.12 29.77 11.12
CA CYS A 591 -19.27 29.49 12.28
C CYS A 591 -19.51 30.50 13.41
N GLN A 592 -19.61 31.78 13.06
CA GLN A 592 -19.92 32.84 14.03
C GLN A 592 -21.31 32.67 14.63
N PHE A 593 -22.31 32.47 13.78
CA PHE A 593 -23.69 32.34 14.22
C PHE A 593 -23.88 31.18 15.22
N ARG A 594 -23.16 30.06 15.05
CA ARG A 594 -23.14 28.92 16.01
C ARG A 594 -22.75 29.37 17.41
N LEU A 595 -21.65 30.12 17.51
CA LEU A 595 -21.08 30.58 18.77
C LEU A 595 -22.02 31.55 19.49
N TRP A 596 -22.56 32.52 18.75
CA TRP A 596 -23.45 33.56 19.27
C TRP A 596 -24.79 33.01 19.76
N LEU A 597 -25.46 32.16 18.98
CA LEU A 597 -26.76 31.59 19.37
C LEU A 597 -26.64 30.71 20.61
N LEU A 598 -25.62 29.84 20.66
CA LEU A 598 -25.42 28.93 21.78
C LEU A 598 -25.07 29.70 23.07
N GLY A 599 -24.13 30.64 22.99
CA GLY A 599 -23.69 31.43 24.14
C GLY A 599 -24.81 32.30 24.74
N LEU A 600 -25.50 33.08 23.91
CA LEU A 600 -26.58 33.96 24.38
C LEU A 600 -27.81 33.17 24.86
N GLY A 601 -28.16 32.08 24.17
CA GLY A 601 -29.27 31.21 24.57
C GLY A 601 -29.04 30.55 25.94
N PHE A 602 -27.83 30.02 26.15
CA PHE A 602 -27.44 29.44 27.44
C PHE A 602 -27.43 30.48 28.56
N SER A 603 -26.79 31.63 28.35
CA SER A 603 -26.70 32.71 29.34
C SER A 603 -28.08 33.22 29.77
N LEU A 604 -29.00 33.43 28.83
CA LEU A 604 -30.35 33.91 29.11
C LEU A 604 -31.19 32.87 29.88
N ALA A 605 -31.10 31.59 29.49
CA ALA A 605 -31.83 30.51 30.13
C ALA A 605 -31.29 30.24 31.54
N TYR A 606 -29.97 30.07 31.67
CA TYR A 606 -29.34 29.76 32.94
C TYR A 606 -29.35 30.95 33.89
N GLY A 607 -29.05 32.16 33.41
CA GLY A 607 -29.05 33.39 34.22
C GLY A 607 -30.41 33.69 34.84
N SER A 608 -31.52 33.44 34.14
CA SER A 608 -32.87 33.61 34.69
C SER A 608 -33.20 32.57 35.78
N MET A 609 -32.79 31.31 35.62
CA MET A 609 -32.93 30.28 36.66
C MET A 609 -32.04 30.56 37.88
N PHE A 610 -30.80 30.99 37.64
CA PHE A 610 -29.82 31.33 38.67
C PHE A 610 -30.26 32.51 39.53
N THR A 611 -30.71 33.61 38.92
CA THR A 611 -31.19 34.78 39.68
C THR A 611 -32.42 34.46 40.52
N LYS A 612 -33.28 33.56 40.06
CA LYS A 612 -34.43 33.06 40.82
C LYS A 612 -34.01 32.28 42.07
N ILE A 613 -33.03 31.38 41.96
CA ILE A 613 -32.53 30.63 43.13
C ILE A 613 -31.73 31.52 44.09
N TRP A 614 -30.93 32.45 43.56
CA TRP A 614 -30.20 33.46 44.32
C TRP A 614 -31.14 34.33 45.16
N TRP A 615 -32.23 34.80 44.55
CA TRP A 615 -33.23 35.60 45.24
C TRP A 615 -33.86 34.84 46.40
N VAL A 616 -34.27 33.59 46.18
CA VAL A 616 -34.80 32.72 47.24
C VAL A 616 -33.78 32.61 48.38
N HIS A 617 -32.53 32.27 48.08
CA HIS A 617 -31.48 32.16 49.10
C HIS A 617 -31.28 33.47 49.91
N THR A 618 -31.22 34.63 49.24
CA THR A 618 -31.06 35.92 49.92
C THR A 618 -32.26 36.32 50.78
N LEU A 619 -33.47 35.90 50.41
CA LEU A 619 -34.69 36.15 51.19
C LEU A 619 -34.69 35.35 52.50
N PHE A 620 -34.14 34.13 52.50
CA PHE A 620 -34.12 33.25 53.66
C PHE A 620 -32.92 33.44 54.58
N THR A 621 -31.76 33.84 54.06
CA THR A 621 -30.55 34.12 54.88
C THR A 621 -30.63 35.46 55.61
N LYS A 622 -31.28 36.48 55.04
CA LYS A 622 -31.47 37.79 55.70
C LYS A 622 -32.53 37.79 56.82
N LYS A 623 -33.10 36.63 57.19
CA LYS A 623 -34.05 36.51 58.30
C LYS A 623 -33.39 36.68 59.67
N ASP A 624 -32.08 36.45 59.75
CA ASP A 624 -31.33 36.49 61.01
C ASP A 624 -30.72 37.87 61.34
N GLU A 625 -30.65 38.80 60.38
CA GLU A 625 -30.15 40.17 60.59
C GLU A 625 -31.26 41.24 60.45
N LYS A 626 -31.78 41.65 61.60
CA LYS A 626 -32.57 42.87 61.92
C LYS A 626 -34.02 43.01 61.39
N LYS A 627 -34.92 43.22 62.37
CA LYS A 627 -36.31 43.71 62.29
C LYS A 627 -36.42 45.18 61.80
N GLU A 628 -35.63 45.63 60.84
CA GLU A 628 -35.84 46.96 60.23
C GLU A 628 -36.66 46.84 58.93
N LYS A 629 -37.80 47.55 58.93
CA LYS A 629 -38.76 47.82 57.84
C LYS A 629 -38.42 47.15 56.49
N LYS A 630 -39.10 46.03 56.20
CA LYS A 630 -39.12 45.36 54.89
C LYS A 630 -39.51 46.37 53.80
N LYS A 631 -38.55 46.91 53.05
CA LYS A 631 -38.84 47.51 51.75
C LYS A 631 -39.22 46.36 50.79
N PRO A 632 -40.36 46.42 50.08
CA PRO A 632 -40.60 45.49 48.99
C PRO A 632 -39.46 45.65 47.98
N LEU A 633 -38.75 44.57 47.70
CA LEU A 633 -37.66 44.59 46.72
C LEU A 633 -38.30 44.74 45.33
N GLU A 634 -37.97 45.82 44.62
CA GLU A 634 -38.52 46.10 43.29
C GLU A 634 -38.11 45.01 42.27
N PRO A 635 -39.06 44.52 41.44
CA PRO A 635 -38.80 43.51 40.41
C PRO A 635 -37.64 43.85 39.47
N TRP A 636 -37.38 45.15 39.25
CA TRP A 636 -36.26 45.67 38.45
C TRP A 636 -34.89 45.11 38.84
N LYS A 637 -34.64 44.86 40.13
CA LYS A 637 -33.32 44.36 40.60
C LYS A 637 -33.01 42.93 40.12
N LEU A 638 -34.04 42.11 39.89
CA LEU A 638 -33.87 40.76 39.35
C LEU A 638 -33.47 40.81 37.87
N TYR A 639 -34.14 41.65 37.09
CA TYR A 639 -33.81 41.86 35.67
C TYR A 639 -32.42 42.46 35.50
N ALA A 640 -32.04 43.41 36.36
CA ALA A 640 -30.69 43.97 36.37
C ALA A 640 -29.62 42.88 36.57
N THR A 641 -29.86 41.92 37.47
CA THR A 641 -28.90 40.82 37.70
C THR A 641 -28.78 39.91 36.47
N VAL A 642 -29.89 39.56 35.81
CA VAL A 642 -29.87 38.77 34.56
C VAL A 642 -29.15 39.53 33.44
N GLY A 643 -29.42 40.83 33.31
CA GLY A 643 -28.78 41.69 32.30
C GLY A 643 -27.27 41.81 32.51
N VAL A 644 -26.80 41.84 33.76
CA VAL A 644 -25.36 41.85 34.07
C VAL A 644 -24.70 40.54 33.63
N LEU A 645 -25.29 39.38 33.95
CA LEU A 645 -24.75 38.07 33.55
C LEU A 645 -24.68 37.96 32.01
N LEU A 646 -25.76 38.31 31.32
CA LEU A 646 -25.80 38.31 29.86
C LEU A 646 -24.82 39.32 29.24
N GLY A 647 -24.61 40.48 29.86
CA GLY A 647 -23.66 41.50 29.42
C GLY A 647 -22.20 41.04 29.51
N ILE A 648 -21.85 40.27 30.56
CA ILE A 648 -20.52 39.69 30.71
C ILE A 648 -20.25 38.69 29.58
N ASP A 649 -21.20 37.80 29.29
CA ASP A 649 -21.04 36.81 28.23
C ASP A 649 -20.99 37.46 26.85
N PHE A 650 -21.87 38.42 26.57
CA PHE A 650 -21.84 39.21 25.33
C PHE A 650 -20.48 39.87 25.12
N LEU A 651 -19.95 40.55 26.14
CA LEU A 651 -18.64 41.20 26.07
C LEU A 651 -17.52 40.19 25.80
N SER A 652 -17.57 39.02 26.44
CA SER A 652 -16.57 37.96 26.23
C SER A 652 -16.57 37.43 24.79
N LEU A 653 -17.75 37.26 24.16
CA LEU A 653 -17.87 36.83 22.77
C LEU A 653 -17.39 37.91 21.79
N VAL A 654 -17.68 39.19 22.05
CA VAL A 654 -17.16 40.32 21.25
C VAL A 654 -15.63 40.35 21.30
N ILE A 655 -15.04 40.22 22.50
CA ILE A 655 -13.58 40.24 22.67
C ILE A 655 -12.94 39.08 21.92
N TRP A 656 -13.50 37.87 22.04
CA TRP A 656 -12.99 36.72 21.31
C TRP A 656 -13.06 36.97 19.80
N GLN A 657 -14.20 37.39 19.29
CA GLN A 657 -14.38 37.57 17.86
C GLN A 657 -13.59 38.74 17.26
N GLY A 658 -13.31 39.77 18.06
CA GLY A 658 -12.46 40.89 17.65
C GLY A 658 -10.96 40.56 17.64
N VAL A 659 -10.52 39.68 18.53
CA VAL A 659 -9.09 39.33 18.69
C VAL A 659 -8.68 38.11 17.85
N ASP A 660 -9.51 37.07 17.79
CA ASP A 660 -9.21 35.81 17.11
C ASP A 660 -10.50 35.22 16.49
N PRO A 661 -10.92 35.73 15.32
CA PRO A 661 -12.15 35.28 14.68
C PRO A 661 -12.04 33.84 14.19
N LEU A 662 -13.13 33.07 14.34
CA LEU A 662 -13.20 31.72 13.80
C LEU A 662 -13.16 31.76 12.26
N HIS A 663 -12.25 30.98 11.69
CA HIS A 663 -12.08 30.78 10.25
C HIS A 663 -12.13 29.29 9.90
N ILE A 664 -12.12 29.00 8.61
CA ILE A 664 -12.18 27.62 8.10
C ILE A 664 -10.77 27.04 8.10
N THR A 665 -10.61 25.90 8.74
CA THR A 665 -9.39 25.10 8.68
C THR A 665 -9.70 23.75 8.05
N VAL A 666 -8.84 23.28 7.14
CA VAL A 666 -9.00 21.97 6.47
C VAL A 666 -8.04 20.98 7.10
N GLU A 667 -8.57 19.95 7.76
CA GLU A 667 -7.79 18.83 8.26
C GLU A 667 -7.67 17.75 7.17
N LYS A 668 -6.44 17.27 6.95
CA LYS A 668 -6.11 16.25 5.94
C LYS A 668 -5.94 14.91 6.62
N PHE A 669 -6.79 13.94 6.32
CA PHE A 669 -6.65 12.59 6.82
C PHE A 669 -5.68 11.74 5.97
N THR A 670 -5.28 10.60 6.52
CA THR A 670 -4.48 9.60 5.80
C THR A 670 -5.20 9.16 4.53
N LYS A 671 -4.43 8.97 3.45
CA LYS A 671 -4.96 8.54 2.16
C LYS A 671 -5.53 7.13 2.27
N GLU A 672 -6.74 6.95 1.76
CA GLU A 672 -7.48 5.69 1.80
C GLU A 672 -7.54 5.08 0.40
N ALA A 673 -7.46 3.75 0.33
CA ALA A 673 -7.73 3.03 -0.91
C ALA A 673 -9.25 3.08 -1.18
N PRO A 674 -9.68 3.34 -2.42
CA PRO A 674 -11.09 3.44 -2.77
C PRO A 674 -11.80 2.10 -2.52
N LYS A 675 -13.10 2.18 -2.19
CA LYS A 675 -13.97 1.01 -2.00
C LYS A 675 -14.23 0.21 -3.29
N LYS A 676 -13.87 0.77 -4.45
CA LYS A 676 -13.92 0.14 -5.78
C LYS A 676 -12.50 0.10 -6.34
N ASP A 677 -12.18 -0.89 -7.19
CA ASP A 677 -10.90 -1.06 -7.90
C ASP A 677 -10.63 0.05 -8.92
N LEU A 678 -10.54 1.29 -8.46
CA LEU A 678 -10.11 2.46 -9.21
C LEU A 678 -8.67 2.78 -8.83
N ASP A 679 -7.86 3.17 -9.81
CA ASP A 679 -6.42 3.49 -9.64
C ASP A 679 -6.20 4.89 -9.04
N VAL A 680 -6.97 5.18 -8.01
CA VAL A 680 -7.03 6.47 -7.33
C VAL A 680 -6.74 6.23 -5.86
N LEU A 681 -6.04 7.15 -5.20
CA LEU A 681 -6.01 7.24 -3.76
C LEU A 681 -6.93 8.37 -3.33
N VAL A 682 -7.85 8.10 -2.42
CA VAL A 682 -8.75 9.12 -1.91
C VAL A 682 -8.09 9.78 -0.71
N GLN A 683 -7.96 11.10 -0.74
CA GLN A 683 -7.49 11.89 0.39
C GLN A 683 -8.69 12.55 1.06
N PRO A 684 -9.12 12.05 2.24
CA PRO A 684 -10.28 12.62 2.92
C PRO A 684 -9.92 13.97 3.55
N LEU A 685 -10.78 14.95 3.33
CA LEU A 685 -10.66 16.31 3.88
C LEU A 685 -11.83 16.61 4.81
N LEU A 686 -11.54 17.27 5.93
CA LEU A 686 -12.54 17.73 6.89
C LEU A 686 -12.44 19.23 7.07
N GLU A 687 -13.56 19.93 6.95
CA GLU A 687 -13.63 21.37 7.21
C GLU A 687 -14.12 21.60 8.65
N HIS A 688 -13.33 22.32 9.44
CA HIS A 688 -13.69 22.75 10.80
C HIS A 688 -13.71 24.27 10.91
N CYS A 689 -14.56 24.77 11.80
CA CYS A 689 -14.46 26.13 12.30
C CYS A 689 -13.45 26.16 13.44
N SER A 690 -12.26 26.70 13.21
CA SER A 690 -11.23 26.81 14.23
C SER A 690 -10.68 28.24 14.28
N SER A 691 -10.01 28.57 15.38
CA SER A 691 -9.26 29.81 15.57
C SER A 691 -7.83 29.44 15.95
N GLU A 692 -6.85 30.32 15.73
CA GLU A 692 -5.45 29.97 15.98
C GLU A 692 -5.20 29.63 17.45
N LYS A 693 -5.96 30.27 18.36
CA LYS A 693 -5.85 30.09 19.81
C LYS A 693 -7.09 29.45 20.41
N MET A 694 -7.83 28.63 19.65
CA MET A 694 -9.09 27.99 20.07
C MET A 694 -8.99 27.35 21.48
N ASN A 695 -8.01 26.47 21.71
CA ASN A 695 -7.83 25.82 23.01
C ASN A 695 -7.53 26.80 24.15
N THR A 696 -6.94 27.96 23.85
CA THR A 696 -6.65 29.00 24.86
C THR A 696 -7.93 29.71 25.28
N TRP A 697 -8.80 30.04 24.32
CA TRP A 697 -10.11 30.64 24.59
C TRP A 697 -11.05 29.65 25.30
N LEU A 698 -11.01 28.37 24.91
CA LEU A 698 -11.87 27.34 25.48
C LEU A 698 -11.41 26.78 26.85
N VAL A 699 -10.11 26.60 27.10
CA VAL A 699 -9.64 25.77 28.24
C VAL A 699 -8.61 26.46 29.14
N SER A 700 -7.95 27.55 28.71
CA SER A 700 -6.71 28.02 29.36
C SER A 700 -6.81 28.12 30.89
N SER A 701 -5.86 27.42 31.55
CA SER A 701 -5.68 27.26 32.99
C SER A 701 -5.03 28.46 33.70
N GLY A 702 -4.72 29.56 33.01
CA GLY A 702 -3.97 30.71 33.57
C GLY A 702 -4.73 31.61 34.56
N ARG A 703 -4.02 32.12 35.58
CA ARG A 703 -4.53 33.00 36.66
C ARG A 703 -5.02 34.40 36.19
N LYS A 704 -4.83 34.77 34.92
CA LYS A 704 -5.16 36.10 34.36
C LYS A 704 -6.12 36.09 33.14
N GLY A 705 -6.69 34.94 32.77
CA GLY A 705 -7.65 34.85 31.66
C GLY A 705 -9.04 34.42 32.14
N CYS A 706 -10.07 35.23 31.85
CA CYS A 706 -11.47 34.79 31.87
C CYS A 706 -11.72 33.93 30.61
N SER A 707 -11.57 32.61 30.74
CA SER A 707 -11.98 31.67 29.69
C SER A 707 -13.49 31.45 29.76
N PHE A 708 -14.15 31.40 28.59
CA PHE A 708 -15.61 31.32 28.44
C PHE A 708 -16.20 30.12 29.23
N TYR A 709 -15.72 28.90 28.96
CA TYR A 709 -16.17 27.70 29.67
C TYR A 709 -15.82 27.67 31.16
N ARG A 710 -14.78 28.40 31.58
CA ARG A 710 -14.39 28.47 33.00
C ARG A 710 -15.35 29.34 33.80
N LEU A 711 -15.73 30.50 33.27
CA LEU A 711 -16.67 31.41 33.92
C LEU A 711 -18.04 30.72 34.07
N ASP A 712 -18.52 30.12 32.99
CA ASP A 712 -19.78 29.37 32.97
C ASP A 712 -19.72 28.14 33.88
N GLY A 713 -18.60 27.39 33.87
CA GLY A 713 -18.41 26.24 34.74
C GLY A 713 -18.45 26.59 36.23
N LEU A 714 -17.84 27.71 36.63
CA LEU A 714 -17.91 28.20 38.01
C LEU A 714 -19.33 28.64 38.38
N LEU A 715 -20.02 29.33 37.46
CA LEU A 715 -21.40 29.75 37.64
C LEU A 715 -22.35 28.54 37.78
N LEU A 716 -22.14 27.48 36.99
CA LEU A 716 -22.88 26.21 37.07
C LEU A 716 -22.74 25.55 38.44
N LEU A 717 -21.52 25.46 38.97
CA LEU A 717 -21.25 24.89 40.30
C LEU A 717 -21.87 25.73 41.41
N LEU A 718 -21.79 27.06 41.31
CA LEU A 718 -22.38 27.96 42.29
C LEU A 718 -23.92 27.89 42.28
N GLY A 719 -24.54 27.74 41.10
CA GLY A 719 -25.99 27.53 41.00
C GLY A 719 -26.43 26.18 41.55
N ILE A 720 -25.65 25.10 41.35
CA ILE A 720 -25.89 23.80 42.00
C ILE A 720 -25.84 23.94 43.53
N PHE A 721 -24.82 24.63 44.06
CA PHE A 721 -24.65 24.85 45.49
C PHE A 721 -25.85 25.60 46.09
N LEU A 722 -26.29 26.67 45.45
CA LEU A 722 -27.47 27.43 45.89
C LEU A 722 -28.77 26.62 45.79
N ALA A 723 -28.92 25.79 44.76
CA ALA A 723 -30.07 24.89 44.62
C ALA A 723 -30.11 23.84 45.75
N TYR A 724 -28.94 23.37 46.22
CA TYR A 724 -28.83 22.45 47.34
C TYR A 724 -29.29 23.11 48.65
N GLU A 725 -28.73 24.27 48.97
CA GLU A 725 -29.03 25.02 50.20
C GLU A 725 -30.52 25.41 50.31
N THR A 726 -31.15 25.73 49.19
CA THR A 726 -32.56 26.17 49.16
C THR A 726 -33.59 25.03 49.10
N LYS A 727 -33.17 23.75 49.09
CA LYS A 727 -34.04 22.58 48.91
C LYS A 727 -35.04 22.35 50.05
N SER A 728 -34.61 22.55 51.30
CA SER A 728 -35.40 22.26 52.51
C SER A 728 -36.43 23.34 52.84
N VAL A 729 -36.35 24.49 52.18
CA VAL A 729 -37.21 25.64 52.46
C VAL A 729 -38.55 25.51 51.72
N SER A 730 -39.68 25.65 52.41
CA SER A 730 -41.03 25.59 51.82
C SER A 730 -41.89 26.72 52.39
N THR A 731 -42.39 27.60 51.51
CA THR A 731 -43.34 28.66 51.88
C THR A 731 -44.42 28.79 50.83
N GLU A 732 -45.67 29.00 51.26
CA GLU A 732 -46.86 29.11 50.39
C GLU A 732 -46.80 30.29 49.38
N LYS A 733 -45.88 31.24 49.59
CA LYS A 733 -45.66 32.40 48.73
C LYS A 733 -44.70 32.16 47.55
N ILE A 734 -43.94 31.06 47.55
CA ILE A 734 -42.95 30.74 46.49
C ILE A 734 -43.10 29.25 46.12
N ASN A 735 -43.72 28.98 44.98
CA ASN A 735 -44.20 27.63 44.63
C ASN A 735 -43.32 26.87 43.62
N ASP A 736 -42.23 27.47 43.11
CA ASP A 736 -41.54 26.98 41.91
C ASP A 736 -40.02 26.76 42.09
N HIS A 737 -39.43 27.10 43.24
CA HIS A 737 -37.97 27.04 43.45
C HIS A 737 -37.41 25.61 43.40
N ARG A 738 -38.18 24.60 43.82
CA ARG A 738 -37.76 23.18 43.73
C ARG A 738 -37.66 22.69 42.28
N ALA A 739 -38.60 23.08 41.43
CA ALA A 739 -38.59 22.73 40.01
C ALA A 739 -37.40 23.40 39.29
N VAL A 740 -37.16 24.68 39.58
CA VAL A 740 -35.99 25.43 39.09
C VAL A 740 -34.68 24.79 39.54
N GLY A 741 -34.58 24.37 40.81
CA GLY A 741 -33.40 23.66 41.31
C GLY A 741 -33.12 22.36 40.55
N MET A 742 -34.14 21.53 40.31
CA MET A 742 -34.00 20.29 39.53
C MET A 742 -33.59 20.55 38.07
N ALA A 743 -34.11 21.61 37.45
CA ALA A 743 -33.70 22.02 36.11
C ALA A 743 -32.22 22.45 36.08
N ILE A 744 -31.76 23.25 37.05
CA ILE A 744 -30.35 23.66 37.18
C ILE A 744 -29.42 22.44 37.31
N TYR A 745 -29.77 21.45 38.13
CA TYR A 745 -28.99 20.21 38.26
C TYR A 745 -28.84 19.47 36.92
N ASN A 746 -29.94 19.29 36.20
CA ASN A 746 -29.93 18.55 34.93
C ASN A 746 -29.10 19.27 33.86
N VAL A 747 -29.28 20.60 33.73
CA VAL A 747 -28.51 21.41 32.77
C VAL A 747 -27.02 21.37 33.11
N ALA A 748 -26.66 21.58 34.38
CA ALA A 748 -25.27 21.63 34.80
C ALA A 748 -24.54 20.29 34.57
N VAL A 749 -25.16 19.15 34.90
CA VAL A 749 -24.56 17.82 34.68
C VAL A 749 -24.38 17.54 33.19
N LEU A 750 -25.39 17.81 32.36
CA LEU A 750 -25.30 17.59 30.92
C LEU A 750 -24.20 18.46 30.29
N CYS A 751 -24.11 19.75 30.65
CA CYS A 751 -23.08 20.65 30.14
C CYS A 751 -21.66 20.22 30.56
N LEU A 752 -21.46 19.81 31.82
CA LEU A 752 -20.16 19.38 32.34
C LEU A 752 -19.65 18.09 31.68
N ILE A 753 -20.55 17.19 31.24
CA ILE A 753 -20.19 15.96 30.53
C ILE A 753 -19.98 16.21 29.04
N THR A 754 -20.86 16.96 28.38
CA THR A 754 -20.84 17.10 26.92
C THR A 754 -19.70 17.99 26.42
N ALA A 755 -19.32 19.03 27.15
CA ALA A 755 -18.25 19.94 26.69
C ALA A 755 -16.89 19.21 26.51
N PRO A 756 -16.38 18.42 27.48
CA PRO A 756 -15.15 17.64 27.26
C PRO A 756 -15.28 16.58 26.16
N VAL A 757 -16.42 15.89 26.06
CA VAL A 757 -16.64 14.83 25.06
C VAL A 757 -16.58 15.37 23.64
N THR A 758 -17.19 16.54 23.39
CA THR A 758 -17.19 17.18 22.06
C THR A 758 -15.81 17.71 21.66
N MET A 759 -14.98 18.14 22.62
CA MET A 759 -13.58 18.52 22.36
C MET A 759 -12.72 17.32 21.95
N ILE A 760 -12.94 16.15 22.55
CA ILE A 760 -12.18 14.92 22.25
C ILE A 760 -12.59 14.33 20.89
N LEU A 761 -13.87 14.39 20.55
CA LEU A 761 -14.44 13.79 19.34
C LEU A 761 -14.42 14.72 18.11
N SER A 762 -13.62 15.79 18.12
CA SER A 762 -13.57 16.79 17.03
C SER A 762 -13.21 16.21 15.65
N SER A 763 -12.49 15.09 15.61
CA SER A 763 -12.13 14.37 14.36
C SER A 763 -13.29 13.54 13.78
N GLN A 764 -14.32 13.24 14.57
CA GLN A 764 -15.51 12.50 14.15
C GLN A 764 -16.74 13.41 14.13
N GLN A 765 -17.03 14.01 12.97
CA GLN A 765 -18.13 14.98 12.81
C GLN A 765 -19.49 14.45 13.24
N ASP A 766 -19.91 13.27 12.77
CA ASP A 766 -21.23 12.69 13.11
C ASP A 766 -21.41 12.50 14.62
N ALA A 767 -20.37 11.96 15.30
CA ALA A 767 -20.40 11.72 16.74
C ALA A 767 -20.42 13.03 17.53
N SER A 768 -19.53 13.97 17.21
CA SER A 768 -19.47 15.27 17.89
C SER A 768 -20.78 16.06 17.74
N PHE A 769 -21.35 16.09 16.53
CA PHE A 769 -22.64 16.75 16.28
C PHE A 769 -23.79 16.09 17.05
N ALA A 770 -23.85 14.75 17.08
CA ALA A 770 -24.89 14.02 17.81
C ALA A 770 -24.84 14.32 19.32
N PHE A 771 -23.66 14.23 19.94
CA PHE A 771 -23.51 14.50 21.38
C PHE A 771 -23.86 15.95 21.74
N ALA A 772 -23.37 16.93 20.97
CA ALA A 772 -23.67 18.34 21.21
C ALA A 772 -25.18 18.63 21.09
N SER A 773 -25.79 18.17 19.99
CA SER A 773 -27.19 18.48 19.69
C SER A 773 -28.15 17.77 20.64
N LEU A 774 -27.91 16.50 20.97
CA LEU A 774 -28.74 15.77 21.93
C LEU A 774 -28.69 16.41 23.32
N ALA A 775 -27.51 16.86 23.78
CA ALA A 775 -27.39 17.55 25.06
C ALA A 775 -28.20 18.86 25.10
N ILE A 776 -28.14 19.66 24.03
CA ILE A 776 -28.92 20.89 23.89
C ILE A 776 -30.43 20.58 23.90
N VAL A 777 -30.87 19.60 23.10
CA VAL A 777 -32.28 19.21 23.01
C VAL A 777 -32.80 18.69 24.35
N PHE A 778 -32.11 17.74 24.99
CA PHE A 778 -32.54 17.18 26.27
C PHE A 778 -32.55 18.22 27.39
N SER A 779 -31.53 19.06 27.48
CA SER A 779 -31.46 20.11 28.50
C SER A 779 -32.61 21.12 28.36
N ALA A 780 -32.92 21.56 27.15
CA ALA A 780 -34.05 22.47 26.89
C ALA A 780 -35.41 21.81 27.17
N TYR A 781 -35.63 20.58 26.68
CA TYR A 781 -36.89 19.85 26.88
C TYR A 781 -37.19 19.61 28.36
N ILE A 782 -36.20 19.09 29.10
CA ILE A 782 -36.36 18.81 30.52
C ILE A 782 -36.65 20.11 31.28
N THR A 783 -35.94 21.21 30.96
CA THR A 783 -36.15 22.51 31.59
C THR A 783 -37.57 23.05 31.34
N LEU A 784 -38.04 23.03 30.09
CA LEU A 784 -39.39 23.48 29.74
C LEU A 784 -40.47 22.63 30.42
N VAL A 785 -40.32 21.30 30.38
CA VAL A 785 -41.28 20.37 30.98
C VAL A 785 -41.36 20.55 32.49
N VAL A 786 -40.21 20.57 33.18
CA VAL A 786 -40.15 20.67 34.65
C VAL A 786 -40.72 22.00 35.14
N LEU A 787 -40.49 23.11 34.42
CA LEU A 787 -40.94 24.44 34.84
C LEU A 787 -42.40 24.75 34.49
N PHE A 788 -42.90 24.28 33.34
CA PHE A 788 -44.22 24.70 32.84
C PHE A 788 -45.31 23.63 32.98
N VAL A 789 -44.99 22.33 32.90
CA VAL A 789 -46.02 21.27 32.98
C VAL A 789 -46.73 21.24 34.34
N PRO A 790 -46.06 21.37 35.50
CA PRO A 790 -46.76 21.46 36.79
C PRO A 790 -47.72 22.64 36.87
N LYS A 791 -47.38 23.77 36.22
CA LYS A 791 -48.23 24.98 36.17
C LYS A 791 -49.46 24.75 35.30
N MET A 792 -49.26 24.21 34.09
CA MET A 792 -50.34 23.86 33.17
C MET A 792 -51.30 22.84 33.80
N ARG A 793 -50.76 21.74 34.34
CA ARG A 793 -51.57 20.69 34.95
C ARG A 793 -52.42 21.22 36.09
N ARG A 794 -51.83 22.00 37.02
CA ARG A 794 -52.55 22.52 38.19
C ARG A 794 -53.68 23.47 37.80
N LEU A 795 -53.48 24.36 36.83
CA LEU A 795 -54.55 25.25 36.32
C LEU A 795 -55.67 24.44 35.63
N ILE A 796 -55.33 23.47 34.78
CA ILE A 796 -56.32 22.67 34.03
C ILE A 796 -57.12 21.76 34.97
N THR A 797 -56.49 21.11 35.96
CA THR A 797 -57.18 20.17 36.86
C THR A 797 -58.00 20.83 37.96
N ARG A 798 -57.72 22.08 38.36
CA ARG A 798 -58.44 22.77 39.45
C ARG A 798 -59.51 23.75 38.99
N GLY A 799 -59.59 24.09 37.70
CA GLY A 799 -60.70 24.90 37.17
C GLY A 799 -60.84 26.29 37.81
N GLU A 800 -59.75 26.94 38.24
CA GLU A 800 -59.77 28.33 38.76
C GLU A 800 -59.89 29.36 37.62
N TRP A 801 -60.78 29.12 36.64
CA TRP A 801 -61.20 30.14 35.68
C TRP A 801 -62.45 30.93 36.18
N GLN A 802 -63.06 30.51 37.30
CA GLN A 802 -64.37 31.03 37.76
C GLN A 802 -64.44 31.54 39.21
N SER A 803 -63.38 31.50 40.02
CA SER A 803 -63.49 31.92 41.43
C SER A 803 -63.61 33.43 41.64
N GLU A 804 -63.24 34.28 40.68
CA GLU A 804 -63.25 35.74 40.88
C GLU A 804 -64.61 36.43 40.68
N GLN A 805 -65.65 35.74 40.20
CA GLN A 805 -66.97 36.36 40.00
C GLN A 805 -67.98 36.10 41.13
N GLN A 806 -67.67 35.22 42.08
CA GLN A 806 -68.60 34.80 43.13
C GLN A 806 -68.30 35.38 44.52
N ASP A 807 -67.10 35.96 44.72
CA ASP A 807 -66.66 36.51 46.01
C ASP A 807 -67.06 37.97 46.27
N THR A 808 -67.73 38.65 45.33
CA THR A 808 -68.25 40.01 45.55
C THR A 808 -69.73 40.09 45.93
N LEU A 809 -70.45 38.98 46.14
CA LEU A 809 -71.91 39.07 46.37
C LEU A 809 -72.53 38.13 47.42
N LYS A 810 -71.74 37.51 48.31
CA LYS A 810 -72.31 36.80 49.47
C LYS A 810 -71.52 37.05 50.75
N THR A 811 -71.65 38.25 51.29
CA THR A 811 -71.67 38.43 52.75
C THR A 811 -72.96 37.82 53.29
N GLY A 812 -72.85 36.73 54.05
CA GLY A 812 -73.96 36.22 54.85
C GLY A 812 -73.93 34.71 55.08
N SER A 813 -73.42 34.34 56.26
CA SER A 813 -73.71 33.09 56.99
C SER A 813 -73.00 31.79 56.58
N SER A 814 -72.14 31.37 57.53
CA SER A 814 -71.92 29.99 58.00
C SER A 814 -71.36 28.95 57.01
N THR A 815 -70.03 28.91 56.89
CA THR A 815 -69.22 27.68 56.86
C THR A 815 -67.74 28.08 56.88
N ASN A 816 -67.12 28.21 58.07
CA ASN A 816 -65.64 28.28 58.19
C ASN A 816 -65.10 27.78 59.54
N ASN A 817 -65.91 27.05 60.34
CA ASN A 817 -65.44 26.47 61.61
C ASN A 817 -64.99 25.00 61.50
N ASN A 818 -65.38 24.26 60.45
CA ASN A 818 -65.12 22.81 60.42
C ASN A 818 -63.68 22.43 60.07
N ASP A 819 -63.00 23.17 59.19
CA ASP A 819 -61.65 22.76 58.73
C ASP A 819 -60.54 23.17 59.70
N GLU A 820 -60.70 24.29 60.42
CA GLU A 820 -59.76 24.72 61.45
C GLU A 820 -59.81 23.82 62.70
N GLU A 821 -61.00 23.35 63.06
CA GLU A 821 -61.21 22.43 64.18
C GLU A 821 -60.68 21.03 63.87
N LYS A 822 -60.87 20.55 62.62
CA LYS A 822 -60.34 19.27 62.14
C LYS A 822 -58.81 19.25 62.06
N SER A 823 -58.18 20.37 61.67
CA SER A 823 -56.72 20.50 61.68
C SER A 823 -56.14 20.50 63.10
N ARG A 824 -56.81 21.16 64.06
CA ARG A 824 -56.40 21.15 65.48
C ARG A 824 -56.61 19.79 66.13
N GLN A 825 -57.64 19.04 65.73
CA GLN A 825 -57.90 17.69 66.20
C GLN A 825 -56.85 16.69 65.68
N LEU A 826 -56.50 16.77 64.38
CA LEU A 826 -55.43 15.97 63.80
C LEU A 826 -54.05 16.26 64.42
N GLU A 827 -53.76 17.51 64.78
CA GLU A 827 -52.51 17.85 65.48
C GLU A 827 -52.44 17.30 66.92
N ARG A 828 -53.59 17.15 67.61
CA ARG A 828 -53.65 16.52 68.94
C ARG A 828 -53.46 15.01 68.83
N GLU A 829 -54.15 14.36 67.90
CA GLU A 829 -54.00 12.93 67.64
C GLU A 829 -52.56 12.56 67.24
N ASN A 830 -51.90 13.38 66.42
CA ASN A 830 -50.52 13.14 66.03
C ASN A 830 -49.53 13.28 67.22
N ARG A 831 -49.79 14.21 68.16
CA ARG A 831 -48.99 14.33 69.38
C ARG A 831 -49.21 13.18 70.35
N GLU A 832 -50.44 12.68 70.46
CA GLU A 832 -50.72 11.49 71.27
C GLU A 832 -50.10 10.23 70.67
N LEU A 833 -50.21 10.04 69.34
CA LEU A 833 -49.54 8.94 68.64
C LEU A 833 -48.02 9.00 68.81
N GLN A 834 -47.41 10.17 68.78
CA GLN A 834 -45.97 10.32 69.05
C GLN A 834 -45.59 9.94 70.48
N LYS A 835 -46.42 10.26 71.47
CA LYS A 835 -46.20 9.81 72.86
C LYS A 835 -46.31 8.29 72.99
N ILE A 836 -47.32 7.68 72.36
CA ILE A 836 -47.51 6.22 72.34
C ILE A 836 -46.33 5.54 71.67
N ILE A 837 -45.83 6.07 70.54
CA ILE A 837 -44.65 5.54 69.85
C ILE A 837 -43.40 5.63 70.75
N GLN A 838 -43.22 6.75 71.48
CA GLN A 838 -42.11 6.91 72.42
C GLN A 838 -42.19 5.88 73.55
N GLU A 839 -43.39 5.66 74.09
CA GLU A 839 -43.66 4.73 75.19
C GLU A 839 -43.48 3.26 74.78
N VAL A 840 -43.92 2.90 73.57
CA VAL A 840 -43.67 1.59 72.94
C VAL A 840 -42.17 1.40 72.68
N LYS A 841 -41.43 2.43 72.25
CA LYS A 841 -39.98 2.36 72.08
C LYS A 841 -39.25 2.11 73.40
N THR A 842 -39.67 2.78 74.47
CA THR A 842 -39.11 2.54 75.81
C THR A 842 -39.43 1.14 76.32
N ASN A 843 -40.66 0.65 76.13
CA ASN A 843 -41.04 -0.71 76.52
C ASN A 843 -40.31 -1.78 75.69
N SER A 844 -40.14 -1.57 74.38
CA SER A 844 -39.31 -2.44 73.53
C SER A 844 -37.87 -2.48 74.01
N SER A 845 -37.28 -1.32 74.32
CA SER A 845 -35.90 -1.26 74.82
C SER A 845 -35.71 -1.89 76.22
N ALA A 846 -36.75 -1.86 77.07
CA ALA A 846 -36.76 -2.56 78.35
C ALA A 846 -36.90 -4.08 78.17
N LEU A 847 -37.72 -4.52 77.20
CA LEU A 847 -37.89 -5.92 76.85
C LEU A 847 -36.60 -6.51 76.26
N ASP A 848 -35.90 -5.77 75.40
CA ASP A 848 -34.59 -6.15 74.84
C ASP A 848 -33.52 -6.31 75.93
N ARG A 849 -33.46 -5.38 76.90
CA ARG A 849 -32.57 -5.53 78.08
C ARG A 849 -32.92 -6.75 78.94
N THR A 850 -34.20 -7.10 79.02
CA THR A 850 -34.67 -8.29 79.76
C THR A 850 -34.30 -9.58 79.01
N LEU A 851 -34.37 -9.58 77.68
CA LEU A 851 -33.93 -10.68 76.82
C LEU A 851 -32.40 -10.86 76.84
N GLU A 852 -31.61 -9.79 76.85
CA GLU A 852 -30.15 -9.83 76.98
C GLU A 852 -29.70 -10.39 78.35
N SER A 853 -30.42 -10.08 79.43
CA SER A 853 -30.15 -10.66 80.75
C SER A 853 -30.51 -12.15 80.85
N ARG A 854 -31.54 -12.62 80.11
CA ARG A 854 -31.88 -14.05 79.97
C ARG A 854 -30.92 -14.80 79.06
N GLY A 855 -30.43 -14.18 77.99
CA GLY A 855 -29.40 -14.74 77.09
C GLY A 855 -28.04 -14.90 77.79
N SER A 856 -27.68 -13.98 78.67
CA SER A 856 -26.46 -14.06 79.49
C SER A 856 -26.55 -15.10 80.61
N ARG A 857 -27.75 -15.39 81.13
CA ARG A 857 -27.98 -16.49 82.10
C ARG A 857 -27.92 -17.87 81.44
N ASN A 858 -28.45 -18.05 80.23
CA ASN A 858 -28.40 -19.33 79.53
C ASN A 858 -27.00 -19.69 79.01
N SER A 859 -26.18 -18.70 78.61
CA SER A 859 -24.80 -18.92 78.18
C SER A 859 -23.83 -19.24 79.33
N ALA A 860 -24.14 -18.84 80.57
CA ALA A 860 -23.41 -19.25 81.77
C ALA A 860 -23.76 -20.69 82.21
N THR A 861 -25.00 -21.14 82.00
CA THR A 861 -25.43 -22.51 82.35
C THR A 861 -24.92 -23.56 81.37
N THR A 862 -24.79 -23.26 80.06
CA THR A 862 -24.24 -24.19 79.06
C THR A 862 -22.72 -24.36 79.17
N ARG A 863 -21.98 -23.32 79.60
CA ARG A 863 -20.55 -23.43 79.87
C ARG A 863 -20.23 -24.27 81.11
N GLN A 864 -21.11 -24.30 82.13
CA GLN A 864 -20.93 -25.14 83.32
C GLN A 864 -21.29 -26.64 83.12
N THR A 865 -22.10 -26.98 82.12
CA THR A 865 -22.38 -28.39 81.75
C THR A 865 -21.32 -29.00 80.84
N GLU A 866 -20.69 -28.21 79.95
CA GLU A 866 -19.62 -28.72 79.09
C GLU A 866 -18.27 -28.89 79.83
N THR A 867 -18.00 -28.16 80.91
CA THR A 867 -16.78 -28.38 81.73
C THR A 867 -16.91 -29.54 82.73
N ARG A 868 -18.12 -30.04 82.98
CA ARG A 868 -18.37 -31.18 83.90
C ARG A 868 -18.39 -32.54 83.19
N ALA A 869 -18.52 -32.57 81.87
CA ALA A 869 -18.45 -33.80 81.06
C ALA A 869 -17.01 -34.17 80.64
N ALA A 870 -16.04 -33.25 80.76
CA ALA A 870 -14.62 -33.49 80.43
C ALA A 870 -13.75 -33.94 81.64
N SER A 871 -14.36 -34.17 82.81
CA SER A 871 -13.65 -34.57 84.06
C SER A 871 -14.02 -35.98 84.54
N GLN A 872 -14.79 -36.76 83.76
CA GLN A 872 -15.32 -38.07 84.19
C GLN A 872 -15.04 -39.23 83.22
N THR A 873 -14.16 -39.03 82.24
CA THR A 873 -13.67 -40.04 81.28
C THR A 873 -12.15 -40.26 81.36
N GLU A 874 -11.58 -40.03 82.53
CA GLU A 874 -10.18 -40.35 82.85
C GLU A 874 -10.10 -41.08 84.21
N LYS A 875 -10.89 -42.16 84.33
CA LYS A 875 -10.85 -43.17 85.40
C LYS A 875 -11.78 -44.33 85.04
N LEU A 876 -11.39 -45.16 84.06
CA LEU A 876 -11.76 -46.58 83.88
C LEU A 876 -11.43 -47.05 82.44
N SER A 877 -10.17 -47.39 82.19
CA SER A 877 -9.73 -48.51 81.33
C SER A 877 -8.20 -48.58 81.36
N HIS A 878 -7.54 -49.48 82.09
CA HIS A 878 -7.45 -50.92 81.78
C HIS A 878 -8.67 -51.59 81.16
#